data_AF-A0A7C9MVP5-F1
#
_entry.id   AF-A0A7C9MVP5-F1
#
_cell.length_a   1.000
_cell.length_b   1.000
_cell.length_c   1.000
_cell.angle_alpha   90.00
_cell.angle_beta   90.00
_cell.angle_gamma   90.00
#
_symmetry.space_group_name_H-M   'P 1'
#
loop_
_entity.id
_entity.type
_entity.pdbx_description
1 polymer ?
#
loop_
_entity_poly.entity_id
_entity_poly.type
_entity_poly.pdbx_seq_one_letter_code
_entity_poly.pdbx_strand_id
1 'polypeptide(L)'
;MTPTSQHLTWHPGSIRPYASLWHTVQRVAALNRLRMRELPDHLWCHPGEAANKASSTGLLFNEWRGHEGQGHGRVAVSTEVLASWLGEPADVFAWSHLGTLPPWSRQLVCSGLRLCRQCLAAGYHSALLSIRLLEACPIHGTELLSNCVCGRPFSGRISDAELSHAGHCACGRLSFFTRETCRQPLLPAAATMAYLPLVHWMETLSQVVRPRWESRAAQRADWQTWLGTLVQWGDELGIDRPACLTAPAPQRTRYAVHHQCGSHGGRLSQPARSSTAVQLENRYWRDEPGTWVYRAMQRYLRRHVARESGHWIRQFMASCDPIAIAQLMRSNRGALLAFGEMLWARTLEPGVSRRRWPYRMDATEDGRSLWGHLVLRGVEADKRLLQLSPGEWQWLQYQASGAVIAAAWRRSMAIAVQSARNGIADWSVDEHPDPLPENWSARQGPAGLHFVNLMQDQFVDWARPRPDKAARRAQQQVRADERRQAMQSACTGPCLSWSPREEWHVAASWAPANGVFRLHRLLGFADERPLFWLFEADGGFVARLRDLRLQAWAESPQAAIHALRTCLRRHRAAYGPAVPARKPAAVEPAVLCDATVQDAAEHCQDLVRQAKEHSRFWEAAPGLVLAARAWLGKQSRDASHLPREGTRLRAKD
;
A
#
# COMPACT_ATOMS: atom_id res chain seq x y z
N MET A 1 -3.17 37.98 -30.85
CA MET A 1 -2.83 39.40 -30.56
C MET A 1 -1.32 39.47 -30.41
N THR A 2 -0.65 40.21 -31.27
CA THR A 2 0.79 40.51 -31.13
C THR A 2 1.03 41.23 -29.78
N PRO A 3 2.00 40.81 -28.96
CA PRO A 3 2.27 41.51 -27.70
C PRO A 3 2.75 42.92 -28.03
N THR A 4 2.02 43.92 -27.55
CA THR A 4 2.47 45.33 -27.60
C THR A 4 3.77 45.44 -26.82
N SER A 5 4.86 45.78 -27.50
CA SER A 5 6.20 45.92 -26.93
C SER A 5 6.26 47.16 -26.05
N GLN A 6 6.08 46.96 -24.74
CA GLN A 6 6.35 47.99 -23.75
C GLN A 6 7.87 47.97 -23.49
N HIS A 7 8.59 49.00 -23.95
CA HIS A 7 10.03 49.11 -23.72
C HIS A 7 10.29 49.64 -22.32
N LEU A 8 10.82 48.76 -21.45
CA LEU A 8 11.21 49.11 -20.09
C LEU A 8 12.67 49.58 -20.04
N THR A 9 13.00 50.39 -19.04
CA THR A 9 14.39 50.72 -18.69
C THR A 9 15.08 49.45 -18.21
N TRP A 10 15.88 48.86 -19.08
CA TRP A 10 16.61 47.62 -18.86
C TRP A 10 17.91 47.62 -19.67
N HIS A 11 18.92 46.90 -19.19
CA HIS A 11 20.15 46.63 -19.95
C HIS A 11 20.08 45.18 -20.47
N PRO A 12 19.93 44.96 -21.79
CA PRO A 12 19.92 43.61 -22.36
C PRO A 12 21.17 42.79 -22.00
N GLY A 13 21.03 41.49 -21.83
CA GLY A 13 22.09 40.58 -21.36
C GLY A 13 22.40 40.69 -19.86
N SER A 14 21.58 41.41 -19.08
CA SER A 14 21.79 41.57 -17.63
C SER A 14 21.02 40.53 -16.78
N ILE A 15 20.25 39.64 -17.42
CA ILE A 15 19.77 38.41 -16.80
C ILE A 15 20.85 37.34 -16.93
N ARG A 16 21.50 36.99 -15.81
CA ARG A 16 22.47 35.88 -15.77
C ARG A 16 21.73 34.52 -15.78
N PRO A 17 22.35 33.43 -16.26
CA PRO A 17 21.74 32.11 -16.23
C PRO A 17 21.26 31.72 -14.82
N TYR A 18 20.10 31.08 -14.74
CA TYR A 18 19.45 30.64 -13.50
C TYR A 18 19.06 31.77 -12.53
N ALA A 19 19.06 33.02 -12.99
CA ALA A 19 18.57 34.14 -12.19
C ALA A 19 17.08 33.96 -11.88
N SER A 20 16.71 34.13 -10.61
CA SER A 20 15.32 33.90 -10.19
C SER A 20 14.38 34.96 -10.75
N LEU A 21 13.17 34.55 -11.12
CA LEU A 21 12.09 35.44 -11.55
C LEU A 21 11.77 36.47 -10.46
N TRP A 22 11.80 36.07 -9.19
CA TRP A 22 11.60 36.98 -8.05
C TRP A 22 12.58 38.15 -8.04
N HIS A 23 13.87 37.87 -8.20
CA HIS A 23 14.91 38.89 -8.20
C HIS A 23 14.85 39.77 -9.45
N THR A 24 14.58 39.16 -10.61
CA THR A 24 14.41 39.90 -11.88
C THR A 24 13.22 40.86 -11.79
N VAL A 25 12.06 40.41 -11.33
CA VAL A 25 10.87 41.27 -11.16
C VAL A 25 11.16 42.43 -10.22
N GLN A 26 11.86 42.20 -9.10
CA GLN A 26 12.24 43.29 -8.20
C GLN A 26 13.18 44.30 -8.84
N ARG A 27 14.18 43.87 -9.61
CA ARG A 27 15.09 44.78 -10.34
C ARG A 27 14.31 45.61 -11.36
N VAL A 28 13.47 44.96 -12.16
CA VAL A 28 12.65 45.63 -13.18
C VAL A 28 11.69 46.64 -12.52
N ALA A 29 11.02 46.26 -11.44
CA ALA A 29 10.14 47.15 -10.69
C ALA A 29 10.89 48.33 -10.05
N ALA A 30 12.09 48.12 -9.51
CA ALA A 30 12.90 49.19 -8.96
C ALA A 30 13.37 50.19 -10.04
N LEU A 31 13.71 49.71 -11.24
CA LEU A 31 14.15 50.56 -12.36
C LEU A 31 13.00 51.34 -13.02
N ASN A 32 11.80 50.76 -13.05
CA ASN A 32 10.66 51.27 -13.83
C ASN A 32 9.47 51.74 -12.98
N ARG A 33 9.55 51.60 -11.66
CA ARG A 33 8.46 51.85 -10.70
C ARG A 33 7.18 51.07 -11.03
N LEU A 34 7.33 49.82 -11.49
CA LEU A 34 6.20 48.96 -11.84
C LEU A 34 5.42 48.55 -10.58
N ARG A 35 4.09 48.53 -10.74
CA ARG A 35 3.13 47.97 -9.78
C ARG A 35 2.75 46.54 -10.17
N MET A 36 2.16 45.78 -9.24
CA MET A 36 1.77 44.39 -9.50
C MET A 36 0.85 44.26 -10.70
N ARG A 37 -0.12 45.18 -10.81
CA ARG A 37 -1.12 45.21 -11.89
C ARG A 37 -0.55 45.46 -13.29
N GLU A 38 0.71 45.88 -13.36
CA GLU A 38 1.45 46.22 -14.58
C GLU A 38 2.42 45.10 -14.99
N LEU A 39 2.55 44.03 -14.20
CA LEU A 39 3.32 42.85 -14.60
C LEU A 39 2.59 42.08 -15.73
N PRO A 40 3.35 41.38 -16.59
CA PRO A 40 2.75 40.67 -17.70
C PRO A 40 2.06 39.39 -17.22
N ASP A 41 0.74 39.45 -17.10
CA ASP A 41 -0.12 38.29 -16.81
C ASP A 41 -0.43 37.54 -18.11
N HIS A 42 -0.29 36.20 -18.10
CA HIS A 42 -0.74 35.37 -19.21
C HIS A 42 -2.28 35.21 -19.12
N LEU A 43 -3.02 36.20 -19.63
CA LEU A 43 -4.42 36.11 -20.12
C LEU A 43 -5.40 35.25 -19.30
N TRP A 44 -6.17 35.87 -18.39
CA TRP A 44 -7.49 35.35 -17.98
C TRP A 44 -8.50 36.47 -17.69
N CYS A 45 -8.66 37.40 -18.64
CA CYS A 45 -9.94 38.09 -18.77
C CYS A 45 -10.83 37.21 -19.66
N HIS A 46 -11.67 36.36 -19.07
CA HIS A 46 -12.87 35.95 -19.79
C HIS A 46 -13.71 37.21 -20.05
N PRO A 47 -14.24 37.45 -21.27
CA PRO A 47 -15.13 38.57 -21.50
C PRO A 47 -16.37 38.40 -20.60
N GLY A 48 -16.47 39.17 -19.52
CA GLY A 48 -17.62 39.16 -18.61
C GLY A 48 -17.35 38.88 -17.13
N GLU A 49 -16.14 38.45 -16.72
CA GLU A 49 -15.80 38.31 -15.29
C GLU A 49 -15.04 39.55 -14.80
N ALA A 50 -15.60 40.22 -13.77
CA ALA A 50 -14.96 41.36 -13.14
C ALA A 50 -13.58 40.97 -12.60
N ALA A 51 -12.56 41.75 -12.98
CA ALA A 51 -11.15 41.50 -12.69
C ALA A 51 -10.84 41.61 -11.19
N ASN A 52 -11.06 40.54 -10.43
CA ASN A 52 -10.46 40.39 -9.11
C ASN A 52 -8.96 40.08 -9.29
N LYS A 53 -8.18 41.11 -9.65
CA LYS A 53 -6.73 41.03 -9.73
C LYS A 53 -6.15 40.65 -8.36
N ALA A 54 -5.17 39.75 -8.39
CA ALA A 54 -4.52 39.22 -7.19
C ALA A 54 -3.88 40.33 -6.35
N SER A 55 -4.04 40.28 -5.02
CA SER A 55 -3.29 41.15 -4.10
C SER A 55 -1.83 40.72 -3.92
N SER A 56 -1.47 39.49 -4.31
CA SER A 56 -0.10 38.96 -4.29
C SER A 56 0.09 37.80 -5.26
N THR A 57 1.32 37.57 -5.74
CA THR A 57 1.68 36.42 -6.57
C THR A 57 2.91 35.70 -6.02
N GLY A 58 3.00 34.38 -6.24
CA GLY A 58 4.14 33.56 -5.79
C GLY A 58 5.16 33.32 -6.90
N LEU A 59 6.29 34.02 -6.88
CA LEU A 59 7.29 33.96 -7.96
C LEU A 59 8.28 32.80 -7.83
N LEU A 60 8.38 32.16 -6.66
CA LEU A 60 9.22 30.97 -6.49
C LEU A 60 8.73 29.79 -7.36
N PHE A 61 7.42 29.61 -7.48
CA PHE A 61 6.81 28.62 -8.37
C PHE A 61 6.16 29.25 -9.61
N ASN A 62 6.13 30.58 -9.70
CA ASN A 62 5.41 31.33 -10.73
C ASN A 62 3.91 30.98 -10.80
N GLU A 63 3.25 30.95 -9.64
CA GLU A 63 1.85 30.54 -9.52
C GLU A 63 0.99 31.56 -8.78
N TRP A 64 -0.27 31.64 -9.19
CA TRP A 64 -1.31 32.36 -8.47
C TRP A 64 -1.91 31.53 -7.34
N ARG A 65 -2.10 32.13 -6.15
CA ARG A 65 -2.93 31.56 -5.08
C ARG A 65 -4.00 32.55 -4.66
N GLY A 66 -5.22 32.32 -5.13
CA GLY A 66 -6.41 33.01 -4.61
C GLY A 66 -6.76 32.61 -3.17
N HIS A 67 -7.73 33.33 -2.62
CA HIS A 67 -8.21 33.20 -1.23
C HIS A 67 -8.81 31.81 -0.86
N GLU A 68 -9.07 30.93 -1.83
CA GLU A 68 -9.81 29.66 -1.58
C GLU A 68 -9.13 28.39 -2.08
N GLY A 69 -7.79 28.33 -2.14
CA GLY A 69 -7.09 27.04 -2.33
C GLY A 69 -7.30 26.32 -3.68
N GLN A 70 -8.09 26.88 -4.60
CA GLN A 70 -8.38 26.36 -5.95
C GLN A 70 -7.36 26.81 -7.03
N GLY A 71 -6.31 27.54 -6.66
CA GLY A 71 -5.32 28.10 -7.60
C GLY A 71 -4.27 27.11 -8.14
N HIS A 72 -4.63 25.87 -8.47
CA HIS A 72 -3.69 24.97 -9.12
C HIS A 72 -3.66 25.23 -10.64
N GLY A 73 -2.58 25.84 -11.14
CA GLY A 73 -2.27 25.87 -12.58
C GLY A 73 -2.30 27.22 -13.28
N ARG A 74 -2.51 28.34 -12.58
CA ARG A 74 -2.44 29.69 -13.19
C ARG A 74 -1.04 30.28 -13.05
N VAL A 75 -0.41 30.58 -14.18
CA VAL A 75 0.92 31.23 -14.27
C VAL A 75 0.80 32.66 -13.73
N ALA A 76 1.70 33.04 -12.82
CA ALA A 76 1.67 34.37 -12.20
C ALA A 76 2.24 35.48 -13.09
N VAL A 77 3.33 35.21 -13.81
CA VAL A 77 3.99 36.14 -14.72
C VAL A 77 4.40 35.37 -15.98
N SER A 78 4.02 35.84 -17.17
CA SER A 78 4.51 35.28 -18.43
C SER A 78 5.97 35.66 -18.62
N THR A 79 6.85 34.66 -18.63
CA THR A 79 8.28 34.82 -18.89
C THR A 79 8.56 35.23 -20.33
N GLU A 80 7.74 34.80 -21.28
CA GLU A 80 7.88 35.13 -22.70
C GLU A 80 7.57 36.60 -22.97
N VAL A 81 6.47 37.10 -22.39
CA VAL A 81 6.09 38.52 -22.51
C VAL A 81 7.09 39.40 -21.76
N LEU A 82 7.51 38.99 -20.55
CA LEU A 82 8.53 39.70 -19.80
C LEU A 82 9.85 39.77 -20.56
N ALA A 83 10.30 38.67 -21.19
CA ALA A 83 11.48 38.65 -22.04
C ALA A 83 11.38 39.65 -23.20
N SER A 84 10.22 39.69 -23.87
CA SER A 84 9.93 40.66 -24.94
C SER A 84 10.00 42.12 -24.46
N TRP A 85 9.45 42.44 -23.29
CA TRP A 85 9.51 43.79 -22.71
C TRP A 85 10.92 44.24 -22.36
N LEU A 86 11.78 43.30 -21.99
CA LEU A 86 13.17 43.56 -21.58
C LEU A 86 14.16 43.48 -22.75
N GLY A 87 13.73 43.03 -23.94
CA GLY A 87 14.63 42.78 -25.06
C GLY A 87 15.61 41.63 -24.80
N GLU A 88 15.20 40.66 -23.98
CA GLU A 88 15.97 39.46 -23.64
C GLU A 88 15.38 38.25 -24.38
N PRO A 89 16.19 37.22 -24.70
CA PRO A 89 15.65 35.98 -25.24
C PRO A 89 14.93 35.19 -24.13
N ALA A 90 13.89 34.42 -24.48
CA ALA A 90 13.02 33.77 -23.49
C ALA A 90 13.73 32.67 -22.67
N ASP A 91 14.77 32.06 -23.23
CA ASP A 91 15.58 31.01 -22.61
C ASP A 91 16.37 31.48 -21.39
N VAL A 92 16.64 32.79 -21.23
CA VAL A 92 17.29 33.32 -20.02
C VAL A 92 16.45 33.10 -18.76
N PHE A 93 15.14 32.89 -18.91
CA PHE A 93 14.23 32.56 -17.81
C PHE A 93 14.15 31.06 -17.51
N ALA A 94 14.92 30.22 -18.21
CA ALA A 94 15.06 28.80 -17.87
C ALA A 94 15.49 28.65 -16.40
N TRP A 95 14.74 27.85 -15.64
CA TRP A 95 14.95 27.64 -14.20
C TRP A 95 14.92 28.92 -13.34
N SER A 96 14.34 30.01 -13.84
CA SER A 96 14.12 31.24 -13.06
C SER A 96 13.07 31.06 -11.94
N HIS A 97 12.22 30.05 -12.07
CA HIS A 97 11.28 29.61 -11.05
C HIS A 97 11.21 28.07 -11.04
N LEU A 98 10.66 27.50 -9.96
CA LEU A 98 10.57 26.06 -9.73
C LEU A 98 9.18 25.49 -10.08
N GLY A 99 8.41 26.23 -10.88
CA GLY A 99 7.02 25.89 -11.24
C GLY A 99 6.89 24.69 -12.17
N THR A 100 7.94 24.42 -12.94
CA THR A 100 8.07 23.27 -13.85
C THR A 100 8.25 21.95 -13.11
N LEU A 101 8.53 21.99 -11.81
CA LEU A 101 8.69 20.81 -10.99
C LEU A 101 7.35 20.08 -10.77
N PRO A 102 7.32 18.74 -10.87
CA PRO A 102 6.15 17.94 -10.54
C PRO A 102 5.63 18.25 -9.13
N PRO A 103 4.31 18.26 -8.89
CA PRO A 103 3.72 18.62 -7.60
C PRO A 103 4.32 17.86 -6.40
N TRP A 104 4.58 16.56 -6.57
CA TRP A 104 5.20 15.73 -5.53
C TRP A 104 6.61 16.22 -5.12
N SER A 105 7.38 16.77 -6.06
CA SER A 105 8.76 17.19 -5.84
C SER A 105 8.87 18.57 -5.19
N ARG A 106 7.79 19.35 -5.12
CA ARG A 106 7.79 20.70 -4.51
C ARG A 106 8.16 20.71 -3.04
N GLN A 107 8.01 19.57 -2.37
CA GLN A 107 8.43 19.40 -0.98
C GLN A 107 9.97 19.38 -0.82
N LEU A 108 10.73 19.19 -1.91
CA LEU A 108 12.17 19.45 -1.98
C LEU A 108 12.51 20.92 -1.76
N VAL A 109 11.54 21.82 -1.89
CA VAL A 109 11.76 23.25 -1.81
C VAL A 109 11.32 23.75 -0.42
N CYS A 110 12.06 24.71 0.12
CA CYS A 110 11.66 25.45 1.31
C CYS A 110 10.37 26.25 1.04
N SER A 111 9.62 26.57 2.09
CA SER A 111 8.38 27.36 1.97
C SER A 111 8.61 28.82 1.56
N GLY A 112 9.86 29.29 1.63
CA GLY A 112 10.30 30.63 1.27
C GLY A 112 11.63 30.61 0.55
N LEU A 113 12.14 31.80 0.23
CA LEU A 113 13.43 31.96 -0.43
C LEU A 113 14.57 31.76 0.55
N ARG A 114 15.70 31.28 0.04
CA ARG A 114 16.97 31.34 0.76
C ARG A 114 18.01 32.08 -0.05
N LEU A 115 18.78 32.92 0.63
CA LEU A 115 19.67 33.89 -0.01
C LEU A 115 21.13 33.62 0.36
N CYS A 116 22.04 33.81 -0.60
CA CYS A 116 23.47 33.96 -0.31
C CYS A 116 23.81 35.46 -0.33
N ARG A 117 24.38 35.99 0.75
CA ARG A 117 24.74 37.43 0.85
C ARG A 117 25.71 37.87 -0.24
N GLN A 118 26.67 37.03 -0.60
CA GLN A 118 27.68 37.37 -1.61
C GLN A 118 27.08 37.41 -3.02
N CYS A 119 26.24 36.44 -3.39
CA CYS A 119 25.47 36.50 -4.64
C CYS A 119 24.61 37.75 -4.71
N LEU A 120 23.90 38.05 -3.62
CA LEU A 120 22.97 39.17 -3.55
C LEU A 120 23.70 40.52 -3.67
N ALA A 121 24.84 40.68 -2.98
CA ALA A 121 25.71 41.85 -3.11
C ALA A 121 26.23 42.04 -4.55
N ALA A 122 26.39 40.96 -5.31
CA ALA A 122 26.75 41.01 -6.73
C ALA A 122 25.55 41.21 -7.68
N GLY A 123 24.35 41.48 -7.16
CA GLY A 123 23.13 41.69 -7.94
C GLY A 123 22.52 40.41 -8.50
N TYR A 124 22.71 39.27 -7.83
CA TYR A 124 22.25 37.97 -8.31
C TYR A 124 21.54 37.15 -7.23
N HIS A 125 20.50 36.43 -7.63
CA HIS A 125 19.85 35.42 -6.82
C HIS A 125 19.27 34.33 -7.73
N SER A 126 19.30 33.07 -7.28
CA SER A 126 18.73 31.92 -8.00
C SER A 126 17.64 31.25 -7.16
N ALA A 127 16.54 30.85 -7.80
CA ALA A 127 15.45 30.13 -7.13
C ALA A 127 15.91 28.77 -6.58
N LEU A 128 16.94 28.18 -7.23
CA LEU A 128 17.57 26.90 -6.84
C LEU A 128 18.15 26.93 -5.43
N LEU A 129 18.51 28.11 -4.91
CA LEU A 129 18.96 28.27 -3.53
C LEU A 129 17.88 27.87 -2.52
N SER A 130 16.62 27.73 -2.93
CA SER A 130 15.52 27.31 -2.06
C SER A 130 15.37 25.78 -1.94
N ILE A 131 16.23 24.97 -2.59
CA ILE A 131 16.19 23.50 -2.51
C ILE A 131 16.68 23.01 -1.14
N ARG A 132 15.78 22.46 -0.32
CA ARG A 132 15.97 22.08 1.09
C ARG A 132 17.28 21.35 1.42
N LEU A 133 17.76 20.48 0.53
CA LEU A 133 18.99 19.69 0.72
C LEU A 133 20.30 20.46 0.45
N LEU A 134 20.19 21.66 -0.10
CA LEU A 134 21.30 22.57 -0.32
C LEU A 134 21.48 23.41 0.94
N GLU A 135 22.59 23.25 1.66
CA GLU A 135 22.86 23.99 2.91
C GLU A 135 23.76 25.22 2.67
N ALA A 136 24.63 25.14 1.67
CA ALA A 136 25.57 26.20 1.29
C ALA A 136 25.38 26.64 -0.17
N CYS A 137 25.80 27.86 -0.48
CA CYS A 137 25.79 28.41 -1.83
C CYS A 137 26.78 27.66 -2.75
N PRO A 138 26.35 27.12 -3.91
CA PRO A 138 27.26 26.44 -4.85
C PRO A 138 28.37 27.33 -5.41
N ILE A 139 28.16 28.66 -5.46
CA ILE A 139 29.14 29.62 -5.98
C ILE A 139 30.17 29.99 -4.90
N HIS A 140 29.72 30.24 -3.67
CA HIS A 140 30.53 30.88 -2.63
C HIS A 140 30.84 29.99 -1.42
N GLY A 141 30.23 28.80 -1.32
CA GLY A 141 30.38 27.89 -0.19
C GLY A 141 29.83 28.40 1.15
N THR A 142 29.07 29.50 1.15
CA THR A 142 28.53 30.13 2.37
C THR A 142 27.13 29.65 2.71
N GLU A 143 26.80 29.65 4.00
CA GLU A 143 25.47 29.27 4.51
C GLU A 143 24.35 30.12 3.88
N LEU A 144 23.24 29.45 3.56
CA LEU A 144 22.06 30.08 2.97
C LEU A 144 21.11 30.63 4.04
N LEU A 145 20.76 31.90 3.92
CA LEU A 145 19.91 32.60 4.87
C LEU A 145 18.43 32.46 4.48
N SER A 146 17.61 31.99 5.42
CA SER A 146 16.14 31.91 5.25
C SER A 146 15.40 33.14 5.77
N ASN A 147 16.07 33.92 6.62
CA ASN A 147 15.51 35.07 7.33
C ASN A 147 16.41 36.29 7.20
N CYS A 148 15.79 37.47 7.24
CA CYS A 148 16.50 38.72 7.41
C CYS A 148 17.00 38.86 8.86
N VAL A 149 17.93 39.81 9.08
CA VAL A 149 18.41 40.20 10.42
C VAL A 149 17.27 40.66 11.34
N CYS A 150 16.16 41.14 10.77
CA CYS A 150 14.95 41.48 11.54
C CYS A 150 14.09 40.27 11.93
N GLY A 151 14.51 39.05 11.63
CA GLY A 151 13.79 37.80 11.90
C GLY A 151 12.73 37.43 10.86
N ARG A 152 12.31 38.35 9.99
CA ARG A 152 11.31 38.05 8.96
C ARG A 152 11.84 37.06 7.91
N PRO A 153 11.09 36.02 7.54
CA PRO A 153 11.49 35.10 6.47
C PRO A 153 11.47 35.79 5.10
N PHE A 154 12.31 35.35 4.18
CA PHE A 154 12.28 35.85 2.81
C PHE A 154 11.09 35.25 2.05
N SER A 155 10.09 36.09 1.80
CA SER A 155 8.90 35.71 1.04
C SER A 155 9.25 35.53 -0.44
N GLY A 156 8.87 34.39 -1.01
CA GLY A 156 8.83 34.20 -2.46
C GLY A 156 7.61 34.84 -3.12
N ARG A 157 6.76 35.52 -2.33
CA ARG A 157 5.60 36.26 -2.82
C ARG A 157 5.96 37.71 -3.03
N ILE A 158 5.28 38.32 -3.99
CA ILE A 158 5.33 39.76 -4.25
C ILE A 158 3.90 40.32 -4.24
N SER A 159 3.73 41.44 -3.56
CA SER A 159 2.53 42.27 -3.46
C SER A 159 2.83 43.72 -3.86
N ASP A 160 1.82 44.55 -4.03
CA ASP A 160 2.02 45.99 -4.32
C ASP A 160 2.83 46.69 -3.23
N ALA A 161 2.67 46.30 -1.97
CA ALA A 161 3.43 46.83 -0.84
C ALA A 161 4.93 46.45 -0.93
N GLU A 162 5.22 45.22 -1.36
CA GLU A 162 6.60 44.74 -1.55
C GLU A 162 7.25 45.40 -2.78
N LEU A 163 6.54 45.56 -3.90
CA LEU A 163 7.07 46.27 -5.07
C LEU A 163 7.31 47.75 -4.81
N SER A 164 6.49 48.40 -3.99
CA SER A 164 6.69 49.80 -3.60
C SER A 164 8.03 50.02 -2.86
N HIS A 165 8.58 48.96 -2.26
CA HIS A 165 9.88 48.94 -1.60
C HIS A 165 10.84 47.93 -2.26
N ALA A 166 10.72 47.75 -3.59
CA ALA A 166 11.51 46.77 -4.33
C ALA A 166 13.01 46.94 -4.06
N GLY A 167 13.69 45.80 -3.88
CA GLY A 167 15.12 45.77 -3.63
C GLY A 167 15.52 45.86 -2.16
N HIS A 168 14.58 45.89 -1.21
CA HIS A 168 14.90 45.85 0.21
C HIS A 168 13.97 44.91 0.98
N CYS A 169 14.47 44.39 2.10
CA CYS A 169 13.59 43.82 3.10
C CYS A 169 12.67 44.93 3.66
N ALA A 170 11.44 44.58 4.05
CA ALA A 170 10.49 45.52 4.66
C ALA A 170 10.99 46.22 5.94
N CYS A 171 12.07 45.74 6.57
CA CYS A 171 12.73 46.44 7.68
C CYS A 171 13.80 47.47 7.25
N GLY A 172 14.09 47.57 5.96
CA GLY A 172 15.14 48.43 5.39
C GLY A 172 16.58 47.95 5.61
N ARG A 173 16.84 47.04 6.56
CA ARG A 173 18.20 46.65 6.98
C ARG A 173 18.97 45.74 6.01
N LEU A 174 18.28 45.14 5.05
CA LEU A 174 18.91 44.31 4.02
C LEU A 174 18.47 44.80 2.65
N SER A 175 19.45 45.25 1.86
CA SER A 175 19.27 45.53 0.45
C SER A 175 19.53 44.27 -0.37
N PHE A 176 18.70 44.05 -1.39
CA PHE A 176 18.83 42.95 -2.34
C PHE A 176 19.75 43.32 -3.51
N PHE A 177 19.93 44.61 -3.79
CA PHE A 177 20.83 45.13 -4.81
C PHE A 177 21.11 46.62 -4.57
N THR A 178 22.28 47.08 -4.99
CA THR A 178 22.61 48.51 -5.11
C THR A 178 22.08 49.08 -6.43
N ARG A 179 22.22 50.39 -6.63
CA ARG A 179 21.80 51.05 -7.88
C ARG A 179 22.55 50.50 -9.10
N GLU A 180 23.83 50.21 -8.93
CA GLU A 180 24.73 49.67 -9.95
C GLU A 180 24.36 48.21 -10.26
N THR A 181 24.26 47.38 -9.22
CA THR A 181 23.98 45.95 -9.37
C THR A 181 22.54 45.66 -9.80
N CYS A 182 21.61 46.59 -9.54
CA CYS A 182 20.25 46.57 -10.08
C CYS A 182 20.22 46.70 -11.60
N ARG A 183 21.07 47.57 -12.17
CA ARG A 183 21.17 47.73 -13.63
C ARG A 183 21.91 46.58 -14.27
N GLN A 184 23.05 46.19 -13.71
CA GLN A 184 23.88 45.13 -14.25
C GLN A 184 24.53 44.31 -13.11
N PRO A 185 24.29 43.00 -13.05
CA PRO A 185 24.94 42.15 -12.05
C PRO A 185 26.45 42.12 -12.25
N LEU A 186 27.18 42.29 -11.14
CA LEU A 186 28.64 42.17 -11.09
C LEU A 186 29.09 40.70 -11.07
N LEU A 187 28.18 39.77 -10.77
CA LEU A 187 28.49 38.35 -10.81
C LEU A 187 28.82 37.90 -12.25
N PRO A 188 30.00 37.29 -12.48
CA PRO A 188 30.36 36.75 -13.80
C PRO A 188 29.38 35.66 -14.24
N ALA A 189 28.99 35.65 -15.51
CA ALA A 189 28.09 34.62 -16.04
C ALA A 189 28.66 33.20 -15.88
N ALA A 190 29.97 33.01 -16.05
CA ALA A 190 30.61 31.72 -15.86
C ALA A 190 30.46 31.16 -14.44
N ALA A 191 30.35 32.02 -13.41
CA ALA A 191 30.18 31.58 -12.03
C ALA A 191 28.82 30.89 -11.80
N THR A 192 27.79 31.22 -12.59
CA THR A 192 26.46 30.59 -12.43
C THR A 192 26.44 29.14 -12.91
N MET A 193 27.47 28.68 -13.64
CA MET A 193 27.63 27.27 -14.02
C MET A 193 27.79 26.33 -12.83
N ALA A 194 28.10 26.85 -11.63
CA ALA A 194 28.07 26.08 -10.39
C ALA A 194 26.69 25.45 -10.09
N TYR A 195 25.61 25.97 -10.68
CA TYR A 195 24.26 25.41 -10.55
C TYR A 195 23.96 24.30 -11.57
N LEU A 196 24.79 24.10 -12.60
CA LEU A 196 24.50 23.13 -13.67
C LEU A 196 24.27 21.69 -13.13
N PRO A 197 25.09 21.15 -12.21
CA PRO A 197 24.84 19.83 -11.64
C PRO A 197 23.48 19.73 -10.93
N LEU A 198 23.07 20.80 -10.24
CA LEU A 198 21.81 20.88 -9.52
C LEU A 198 20.62 20.91 -10.48
N VAL A 199 20.74 21.67 -11.57
CA VAL A 199 19.74 21.72 -12.64
C VAL A 199 19.56 20.36 -13.28
N HIS A 200 20.65 19.71 -13.70
CA HIS A 200 20.60 18.38 -14.30
C HIS A 200 19.97 17.33 -13.37
N TRP A 201 20.29 17.41 -12.07
CA TRP A 201 19.69 16.55 -11.05
C TRP A 201 18.19 16.78 -10.92
N MET A 202 17.73 18.04 -10.89
CA MET A 202 16.30 18.36 -10.81
C MET A 202 15.53 17.97 -12.08
N GLU A 203 16.14 18.12 -13.27
CA GLU A 203 15.60 17.65 -14.56
C GLU A 203 15.48 16.13 -14.61
N THR A 204 16.44 15.43 -14.00
CA THR A 204 16.40 13.97 -13.92
C THR A 204 15.34 13.51 -12.92
N LEU A 205 15.24 14.18 -11.77
CA LEU A 205 14.21 13.88 -10.77
C LEU A 205 12.80 14.17 -11.26
N SER A 206 12.59 15.19 -12.09
CA SER A 206 11.25 15.49 -12.62
C SER A 206 10.70 14.39 -13.54
N GLN A 207 11.57 13.51 -14.06
CA GLN A 207 11.23 12.33 -14.83
C GLN A 207 10.94 11.09 -13.97
N VAL A 208 10.99 11.20 -12.64
CA VAL A 208 10.63 10.10 -11.74
C VAL A 208 9.12 10.03 -11.59
N VAL A 209 8.58 8.83 -11.81
CA VAL A 209 7.18 8.47 -11.63
C VAL A 209 6.96 7.99 -10.19
N ARG A 210 5.88 8.49 -9.55
CA ARG A 210 5.58 8.29 -8.13
C ARG A 210 4.11 7.90 -7.91
N PRO A 211 3.76 7.41 -6.70
CA PRO A 211 2.38 7.32 -6.24
C PRO A 211 1.61 8.64 -6.33
N ARG A 212 0.34 8.59 -6.73
CA ARG A 212 -0.57 9.75 -6.66
C ARG A 212 -1.25 9.83 -5.29
N TRP A 213 -1.11 10.97 -4.63
CA TRP A 213 -1.76 11.22 -3.34
C TRP A 213 -2.99 12.13 -3.48
N GLU A 214 -4.14 11.68 -2.98
CA GLU A 214 -5.36 12.49 -2.89
C GLU A 214 -5.36 13.40 -1.65
N SER A 215 -4.74 12.95 -0.55
CA SER A 215 -4.64 13.70 0.70
C SER A 215 -3.29 14.41 0.82
N ARG A 216 -3.31 15.72 1.10
CA ARG A 216 -2.10 16.50 1.42
C ARG A 216 -1.40 16.04 2.70
N ALA A 217 -2.11 15.40 3.63
CA ALA A 217 -1.48 14.83 4.82
C ALA A 217 -0.70 13.56 4.48
N ALA A 218 -1.31 12.66 3.70
CA ALA A 218 -0.68 11.44 3.20
C ALA A 218 0.57 11.74 2.36
N GLN A 219 0.45 12.70 1.44
CA GLN A 219 1.57 13.16 0.62
C GLN A 219 2.74 13.67 1.48
N ARG A 220 2.46 14.41 2.56
CA ARG A 220 3.50 14.93 3.47
C ARG A 220 4.19 13.82 4.26
N ALA A 221 3.45 12.79 4.70
CA ALA A 221 4.01 11.65 5.44
C ALA A 221 4.89 10.76 4.54
N ASP A 222 4.42 10.46 3.33
CA ASP A 222 5.21 9.77 2.30
C ASP A 222 6.48 10.55 1.97
N TRP A 223 6.36 11.87 1.80
CA TRP A 223 7.48 12.75 1.53
C TRP A 223 8.58 12.70 2.59
N GLN A 224 8.23 12.83 3.87
CA GLN A 224 9.21 12.76 4.97
C GLN A 224 9.95 11.43 4.94
N THR A 225 9.23 10.35 4.66
CA THR A 225 9.76 9.01 4.54
C THR A 225 10.68 8.88 3.32
N TRP A 226 10.31 9.48 2.20
CA TRP A 226 11.06 9.45 0.95
C TRP A 226 12.37 10.24 1.06
N LEU A 227 12.34 11.45 1.64
CA LEU A 227 13.53 12.27 1.88
C LEU A 227 14.61 11.52 2.65
N GLY A 228 14.22 10.81 3.72
CA GLY A 228 15.16 9.99 4.49
C GLY A 228 15.78 8.82 3.71
N THR A 229 15.28 8.53 2.51
CA THR A 229 15.76 7.48 1.60
C THR A 229 16.17 8.00 0.24
N LEU A 230 16.28 9.32 0.06
CA LEU A 230 16.50 9.92 -1.26
C LEU A 230 17.83 9.48 -1.89
N VAL A 231 18.88 9.35 -1.09
CA VAL A 231 20.18 8.86 -1.57
C VAL A 231 20.03 7.46 -2.15
N GLN A 232 19.39 6.56 -1.39
CA GLN A 232 19.12 5.21 -1.87
C GLN A 232 18.25 5.22 -3.13
N TRP A 233 17.22 6.07 -3.21
CA TRP A 233 16.45 6.21 -4.44
C TRP A 233 17.29 6.67 -5.62
N GLY A 234 18.24 7.58 -5.39
CA GLY A 234 19.18 8.03 -6.41
C GLY A 234 20.01 6.87 -6.94
N ASP A 235 20.65 6.13 -6.04
CA ASP A 235 21.49 4.98 -6.41
C ASP A 235 20.70 3.92 -7.20
N GLU A 236 19.51 3.55 -6.72
CA GLU A 236 18.69 2.50 -7.33
C GLU A 236 18.04 2.93 -8.66
N LEU A 237 17.79 4.23 -8.86
CA LEU A 237 17.24 4.79 -10.10
C LEU A 237 18.33 5.31 -11.05
N GLY A 238 19.61 5.20 -10.69
CA GLY A 238 20.75 5.72 -11.45
C GLY A 238 20.71 7.25 -11.60
N ILE A 239 20.35 7.97 -10.53
CA ILE A 239 20.31 9.43 -10.48
C ILE A 239 21.46 9.91 -9.60
N ASP A 240 22.49 10.44 -10.24
CA ASP A 240 23.68 10.94 -9.54
C ASP A 240 23.37 12.17 -8.70
N ARG A 241 23.76 12.13 -7.42
CA ARG A 241 23.58 13.25 -6.51
C ARG A 241 24.68 14.30 -6.71
N PRO A 242 24.34 15.59 -6.87
CA PRO A 242 25.31 16.68 -6.88
C PRO A 242 26.10 16.76 -5.57
N ALA A 243 27.40 17.04 -5.66
CA ALA A 243 28.28 17.17 -4.50
C ALA A 243 27.85 18.28 -3.52
N CYS A 244 27.16 19.31 -4.00
CA CYS A 244 26.68 20.43 -3.18
C CYS A 244 25.46 20.10 -2.30
N LEU A 245 24.83 18.93 -2.46
CA LEU A 245 23.67 18.53 -1.66
C LEU A 245 24.10 17.71 -0.44
N THR A 246 23.58 18.05 0.73
CA THR A 246 23.79 17.26 1.95
C THR A 246 22.86 16.04 1.95
N ALA A 247 23.43 14.86 2.12
CA ALA A 247 22.68 13.61 2.24
C ALA A 247 22.07 13.49 3.65
N PRO A 248 20.75 13.30 3.80
CA PRO A 248 20.19 12.93 5.09
C PRO A 248 20.72 11.55 5.49
N ALA A 249 21.08 11.37 6.76
CA ALA A 249 21.54 10.09 7.27
C ALA A 249 20.45 9.02 7.07
N PRO A 250 20.78 7.85 6.48
CA PRO A 250 19.79 6.81 6.26
C PRO A 250 19.25 6.32 7.60
N GLN A 251 17.94 6.45 7.82
CA GLN A 251 17.32 6.08 9.08
C GLN A 251 17.20 4.56 9.26
N ARG A 252 17.04 3.81 8.16
CA ARG A 252 16.94 2.33 8.12
C ARG A 252 17.34 1.81 6.74
N THR A 253 18.09 0.71 6.68
CA THR A 253 18.39 -0.01 5.44
C THR A 253 17.10 -0.56 4.84
N ARG A 254 16.84 -0.25 3.56
CA ARG A 254 15.76 -0.87 2.78
C ARG A 254 16.35 -1.75 1.68
N TYR A 255 15.58 -2.72 1.22
CA TYR A 255 15.96 -3.64 0.16
C TYR A 255 15.24 -3.27 -1.13
N ALA A 256 16.00 -3.02 -2.20
CA ALA A 256 15.43 -2.71 -3.50
C ALA A 256 14.97 -3.97 -4.23
N VAL A 257 13.76 -3.91 -4.80
CA VAL A 257 13.25 -4.90 -5.73
C VAL A 257 13.07 -4.23 -7.08
N HIS A 258 13.77 -4.74 -8.08
CA HIS A 258 13.84 -4.18 -9.41
C HIS A 258 12.93 -4.93 -10.37
N HIS A 259 12.20 -4.17 -11.17
CA HIS A 259 11.47 -4.68 -12.32
C HIS A 259 11.84 -3.82 -13.52
N GLN A 260 12.20 -4.47 -14.63
CA GLN A 260 12.46 -3.79 -15.89
C GLN A 260 11.39 -4.20 -16.91
N CYS A 261 10.87 -3.20 -17.62
CA CYS A 261 10.02 -3.47 -18.76
C CYS A 261 10.92 -3.94 -19.91
N GLY A 262 11.01 -5.26 -20.12
CA GLY A 262 11.83 -5.81 -21.20
C GLY A 262 11.33 -5.38 -22.58
N SER A 263 12.24 -5.23 -23.54
CA SER A 263 11.98 -4.96 -24.97
C SER A 263 11.31 -6.13 -25.70
N HIS A 264 10.58 -6.99 -24.98
CA HIS A 264 9.89 -8.10 -25.59
C HIS A 264 8.67 -7.56 -26.34
N GLY A 265 8.79 -7.51 -27.67
CA GLY A 265 7.69 -7.38 -28.64
C GLY A 265 6.66 -8.53 -28.58
N GLY A 266 6.57 -9.24 -27.46
CA GLY A 266 5.43 -10.09 -27.14
C GLY A 266 4.31 -9.16 -26.68
N ARG A 267 3.29 -8.97 -27.54
CA ARG A 267 2.01 -8.42 -27.11
C ARG A 267 1.67 -9.06 -25.76
N LEU A 268 1.50 -8.27 -24.71
CA LEU A 268 0.61 -8.67 -23.64
C LEU A 268 -0.73 -8.86 -24.35
N SER A 269 -1.02 -10.11 -24.76
CA SER A 269 -2.24 -10.47 -25.44
C SER A 269 -3.36 -10.18 -24.46
N GLN A 270 -3.90 -8.96 -24.52
CA GLN A 270 -5.25 -8.73 -24.08
C GLN A 270 -6.09 -9.76 -24.83
N PRO A 271 -6.87 -10.59 -24.13
CA PRO A 271 -8.01 -11.19 -24.80
C PRO A 271 -8.87 -10.00 -25.21
N ALA A 272 -8.88 -9.66 -26.50
CA ALA A 272 -9.85 -8.75 -27.06
C ALA A 272 -11.23 -9.36 -26.80
N ARG A 273 -11.87 -8.92 -25.71
CA ARG A 273 -13.27 -9.21 -25.46
C ARG A 273 -14.03 -7.95 -25.80
N SER A 274 -14.60 -7.95 -26.99
CA SER A 274 -15.67 -7.07 -27.44
C SER A 274 -16.89 -7.30 -26.55
N SER A 275 -16.87 -6.75 -25.33
CA SER A 275 -18.08 -6.57 -24.53
C SER A 275 -18.69 -5.22 -24.90
N THR A 276 -19.95 -5.24 -25.30
CA THR A 276 -20.78 -4.06 -25.54
C THR A 276 -20.84 -3.18 -24.28
N ALA A 277 -20.98 -1.85 -24.44
CA ALA A 277 -20.99 -0.88 -23.35
C ALA A 277 -21.97 -1.23 -22.20
N VAL A 278 -23.10 -1.85 -22.54
CA VAL A 278 -24.14 -2.31 -21.59
C VAL A 278 -23.67 -3.48 -20.69
N GLN A 279 -22.71 -4.31 -21.14
CA GLN A 279 -22.16 -5.41 -20.32
C GLN A 279 -21.06 -4.96 -19.36
N LEU A 280 -20.46 -3.78 -19.57
CA LEU A 280 -19.42 -3.22 -18.70
C LEU A 280 -20.02 -2.60 -17.43
N GLU A 281 -21.23 -2.02 -17.52
CA GLU A 281 -21.90 -1.35 -16.38
C GLU A 281 -22.32 -2.32 -15.26
N ASN A 282 -22.52 -3.61 -15.56
CA ASN A 282 -23.00 -4.60 -14.59
C ASN A 282 -21.91 -5.52 -13.99
N ARG A 283 -20.62 -5.27 -14.26
CA ARG A 283 -19.55 -6.08 -13.64
C ARG A 283 -19.19 -5.52 -12.27
N TYR A 284 -19.25 -6.39 -11.26
CA TYR A 284 -18.73 -6.06 -9.92
C TYR A 284 -17.28 -5.55 -9.99
N TRP A 285 -16.44 -6.17 -10.82
CA TRP A 285 -15.03 -5.80 -10.98
C TRP A 285 -14.81 -4.96 -12.25
N ARG A 286 -14.11 -3.83 -12.10
CA ARG A 286 -13.58 -3.07 -13.25
C ARG A 286 -12.40 -3.79 -13.89
N ASP A 287 -12.32 -3.75 -15.21
CA ASP A 287 -11.20 -4.33 -15.98
C ASP A 287 -9.97 -3.40 -15.97
N GLU A 288 -9.31 -3.35 -14.81
CA GLU A 288 -8.14 -2.51 -14.56
C GLU A 288 -6.96 -3.35 -14.03
N PRO A 289 -5.69 -2.97 -14.27
CA PRO A 289 -4.52 -3.71 -13.81
C PRO A 289 -4.56 -4.07 -12.31
N GLY A 290 -4.99 -3.13 -11.47
CA GLY A 290 -5.13 -3.34 -10.03
C GLY A 290 -6.07 -4.49 -9.67
N THR A 291 -7.22 -4.57 -10.34
CA THR A 291 -8.18 -5.67 -10.18
C THR A 291 -7.57 -7.02 -10.55
N TRP A 292 -6.83 -7.09 -11.66
CA TRP A 292 -6.20 -8.33 -12.10
C TRP A 292 -5.15 -8.81 -11.11
N VAL A 293 -4.29 -7.91 -10.62
CA VAL A 293 -3.28 -8.23 -9.61
C VAL A 293 -3.93 -8.69 -8.31
N TYR A 294 -4.93 -7.95 -7.82
CA TYR A 294 -5.64 -8.30 -6.59
C TYR A 294 -6.28 -9.69 -6.69
N ARG A 295 -6.99 -9.99 -7.79
CA ARG A 295 -7.62 -11.29 -8.00
C ARG A 295 -6.60 -12.42 -8.14
N ALA A 296 -5.47 -12.16 -8.79
CA ALA A 296 -4.39 -13.13 -8.90
C ALA A 296 -3.78 -13.44 -7.53
N MET A 297 -3.46 -12.40 -6.75
CA MET A 297 -2.90 -12.54 -5.40
C MET A 297 -3.91 -13.17 -4.43
N GLN A 298 -5.18 -12.76 -4.45
CA GLN A 298 -6.25 -13.37 -3.65
C GLN A 298 -6.37 -14.87 -3.94
N ARG A 299 -6.36 -15.26 -5.22
CA ARG A 299 -6.39 -16.67 -5.63
C ARG A 299 -5.18 -17.43 -5.10
N TYR A 300 -3.99 -16.83 -5.20
CA TYR A 300 -2.75 -17.44 -4.72
C TYR A 300 -2.80 -17.63 -3.19
N LEU A 301 -3.13 -16.58 -2.44
CA LEU A 301 -3.22 -16.60 -0.98
C LEU A 301 -4.18 -17.70 -0.52
N ARG A 302 -5.40 -17.74 -1.05
CA ARG A 302 -6.41 -18.74 -0.64
C ARG A 302 -6.04 -20.17 -0.99
N ARG A 303 -5.37 -20.38 -2.12
CA ARG A 303 -5.05 -21.74 -2.59
C ARG A 303 -3.77 -22.28 -1.96
N HIS A 304 -2.84 -21.41 -1.58
CA HIS A 304 -1.47 -21.81 -1.25
C HIS A 304 -0.95 -21.29 0.09
N VAL A 305 -1.46 -20.18 0.60
CA VAL A 305 -0.98 -19.55 1.84
C VAL A 305 -2.00 -19.75 2.97
N ALA A 306 -3.15 -19.10 2.90
CA ALA A 306 -4.25 -19.21 3.85
C ALA A 306 -5.29 -20.23 3.37
N ARG A 307 -4.88 -21.51 3.29
CA ARG A 307 -5.79 -22.60 2.91
C ARG A 307 -6.93 -22.69 3.92
N GLU A 308 -8.13 -22.94 3.40
CA GLU A 308 -9.35 -23.02 4.22
C GLU A 308 -9.68 -21.71 4.97
N SER A 309 -9.24 -20.54 4.47
CA SER A 309 -9.51 -19.25 5.12
C SER A 309 -11.00 -19.03 5.44
N GLY A 310 -11.90 -19.50 4.58
CA GLY A 310 -13.33 -19.41 4.83
C GLY A 310 -13.83 -20.23 6.04
N HIS A 311 -13.17 -21.34 6.39
CA HIS A 311 -13.50 -22.10 7.60
C HIS A 311 -13.11 -21.33 8.85
N TRP A 312 -11.88 -20.80 8.90
CA TRP A 312 -11.38 -20.02 10.03
C TRP A 312 -12.16 -18.72 10.22
N ILE A 313 -12.48 -18.00 9.15
CA ILE A 313 -13.24 -16.75 9.24
C ILE A 313 -14.65 -17.00 9.80
N ARG A 314 -15.30 -18.11 9.44
CA ARG A 314 -16.57 -18.51 10.09
C ARG A 314 -16.41 -18.75 11.59
N GLN A 315 -15.29 -19.34 12.03
CA GLN A 315 -15.03 -19.51 13.46
C GLN A 315 -14.80 -18.18 14.16
N PHE A 316 -14.08 -17.24 13.53
CA PHE A 316 -13.90 -15.89 14.08
C PHE A 316 -15.25 -15.18 14.24
N MET A 317 -16.08 -15.22 13.20
CA MET A 317 -17.42 -14.63 13.21
C MET A 317 -18.35 -15.30 14.21
N ALA A 318 -18.27 -16.61 14.41
CA ALA A 318 -19.05 -17.32 15.42
C ALA A 318 -18.56 -17.00 16.85
N SER A 319 -17.25 -16.75 17.02
CA SER A 319 -16.66 -16.43 18.31
C SER A 319 -16.98 -15.00 18.75
N CYS A 320 -16.93 -14.01 17.84
CA CYS A 320 -17.04 -12.57 18.11
C CYS A 320 -16.18 -12.05 19.28
N ASP A 321 -15.17 -12.80 19.72
CA ASP A 321 -14.42 -12.54 20.94
C ASP A 321 -12.95 -12.28 20.58
N PRO A 322 -12.45 -11.06 20.80
CA PRO A 322 -11.06 -10.71 20.49
C PRO A 322 -10.00 -11.58 21.16
N ILE A 323 -10.26 -12.05 22.38
CA ILE A 323 -9.30 -12.81 23.16
C ILE A 323 -9.29 -14.27 22.69
N ALA A 324 -10.48 -14.88 22.51
CA ALA A 324 -10.58 -16.23 21.97
C ALA A 324 -10.01 -16.34 20.55
N ILE A 325 -10.24 -15.34 19.69
CA ILE A 325 -9.68 -15.31 18.34
C ILE A 325 -8.15 -15.21 18.40
N ALA A 326 -7.58 -14.37 19.27
CA ALA A 326 -6.13 -14.28 19.43
C ALA A 326 -5.50 -15.57 19.96
N GLN A 327 -6.15 -16.26 20.90
CA GLN A 327 -5.73 -17.58 21.38
C GLN A 327 -5.76 -18.62 20.24
N LEU A 328 -6.78 -18.59 19.40
CA LEU A 328 -6.89 -19.46 18.23
C LEU A 328 -5.76 -19.18 17.21
N MET A 329 -5.43 -17.90 16.98
CA MET A 329 -4.31 -17.51 16.12
C MET A 329 -2.96 -17.97 16.68
N ARG A 330 -2.75 -17.90 18.02
CA ARG A 330 -1.52 -18.38 18.68
C ARG A 330 -1.36 -19.90 18.57
N SER A 331 -2.45 -20.63 18.74
CA SER A 331 -2.44 -22.10 18.73
C SER A 331 -2.49 -22.70 17.32
N ASN A 332 -2.92 -21.95 16.29
CA ASN A 332 -3.06 -22.45 14.94
C ASN A 332 -2.54 -21.48 13.87
N ARG A 333 -1.49 -21.90 13.14
CA ARG A 333 -0.91 -21.13 12.04
C ARG A 333 -1.91 -20.85 10.90
N GLY A 334 -2.81 -21.78 10.61
CA GLY A 334 -3.86 -21.61 9.60
C GLY A 334 -4.84 -20.49 9.98
N ALA A 335 -5.23 -20.42 11.24
CA ALA A 335 -6.05 -19.32 11.77
C ALA A 335 -5.32 -17.97 11.67
N LEU A 336 -4.04 -17.91 12.06
CA LEU A 336 -3.23 -16.69 11.93
C LEU A 336 -3.17 -16.18 10.47
N LEU A 337 -2.90 -17.07 9.51
CA LEU A 337 -2.83 -16.72 8.09
C LEU A 337 -4.19 -16.32 7.53
N ALA A 338 -5.28 -16.97 7.97
CA ALA A 338 -6.63 -16.62 7.58
C ALA A 338 -7.05 -15.24 8.12
N PHE A 339 -6.65 -14.90 9.34
CA PHE A 339 -6.88 -13.59 9.93
C PHE A 339 -6.14 -12.49 9.14
N GLY A 340 -4.87 -12.72 8.80
CA GLY A 340 -4.12 -11.79 7.94
C GLY A 340 -4.74 -11.62 6.55
N GLU A 341 -5.28 -12.69 5.95
CA GLU A 341 -6.00 -12.62 4.67
C GLU A 341 -7.32 -11.85 4.74
N MET A 342 -8.02 -11.98 5.88
CA MET A 342 -9.22 -11.22 6.18
C MET A 342 -8.93 -9.72 6.27
N LEU A 343 -7.90 -9.33 7.04
CA LEU A 343 -7.48 -7.93 7.17
C LEU A 343 -7.00 -7.35 5.82
N TRP A 344 -6.23 -8.14 5.06
CA TRP A 344 -5.73 -7.74 3.75
C TRP A 344 -6.84 -7.45 2.75
N ALA A 345 -7.86 -8.32 2.70
CA ALA A 345 -9.00 -8.13 1.83
C ALA A 345 -9.77 -6.86 2.23
N ARG A 346 -10.01 -6.64 3.53
CA ARG A 346 -10.73 -5.44 4.03
C ARG A 346 -9.98 -4.13 3.79
N THR A 347 -8.65 -4.19 3.81
CA THR A 347 -7.78 -3.04 3.51
C THR A 347 -7.90 -2.60 2.05
N LEU A 348 -8.08 -3.54 1.12
CA LEU A 348 -8.01 -3.27 -0.32
C LEU A 348 -9.37 -3.17 -1.01
N GLU A 349 -10.40 -3.85 -0.50
CA GLU A 349 -11.71 -3.98 -1.11
C GLU A 349 -12.79 -3.49 -0.12
N PRO A 350 -13.26 -2.24 -0.24
CA PRO A 350 -14.35 -1.72 0.58
C PRO A 350 -15.61 -2.56 0.38
N GLY A 351 -16.29 -2.91 1.48
CA GLY A 351 -17.46 -3.78 1.43
C GLY A 351 -17.17 -5.26 1.14
N VAL A 352 -15.90 -5.71 1.11
CA VAL A 352 -15.56 -7.14 0.98
C VAL A 352 -16.22 -7.99 2.05
N SER A 353 -16.39 -7.42 3.25
CA SER A 353 -17.08 -8.04 4.38
C SER A 353 -18.48 -8.48 3.98
N ARG A 354 -19.27 -7.61 3.33
CA ARG A 354 -20.63 -7.90 2.86
C ARG A 354 -20.66 -8.86 1.68
N ARG A 355 -19.69 -8.73 0.75
CA ARG A 355 -19.66 -9.58 -0.45
C ARG A 355 -19.21 -11.01 -0.16
N ARG A 356 -18.27 -11.21 0.76
CA ARG A 356 -17.50 -12.46 0.85
C ARG A 356 -17.86 -13.34 2.04
N TRP A 357 -18.33 -12.77 3.14
CA TRP A 357 -18.58 -13.48 4.39
C TRP A 357 -19.89 -13.03 5.06
N PRO A 358 -20.71 -13.92 5.66
CA PRO A 358 -20.53 -15.36 5.79
C PRO A 358 -20.89 -16.15 4.49
N TYR A 359 -21.73 -15.56 3.62
CA TYR A 359 -22.03 -16.01 2.25
C TYR A 359 -22.22 -14.77 1.35
N ARG A 360 -22.14 -14.93 0.02
CA ARG A 360 -22.53 -13.86 -0.92
C ARG A 360 -24.02 -13.60 -0.72
N MET A 361 -24.39 -12.61 0.09
CA MET A 361 -25.73 -12.05 -0.02
C MET A 361 -25.85 -11.43 -1.40
N ASP A 362 -26.92 -11.76 -2.11
CA ASP A 362 -27.23 -11.07 -3.35
C ASP A 362 -27.34 -9.57 -3.02
N ALA A 363 -26.62 -8.75 -3.80
CA ALA A 363 -26.42 -7.31 -3.56
C ALA A 363 -27.73 -6.48 -3.59
N THR A 364 -28.88 -7.14 -3.61
CA THR A 364 -30.22 -6.60 -3.81
C THR A 364 -31.03 -6.44 -2.51
N GLU A 365 -30.64 -7.06 -1.39
CA GLU A 365 -31.47 -7.00 -0.16
C GLU A 365 -31.49 -5.62 0.52
N ASP A 366 -30.42 -4.82 0.42
CA ASP A 366 -30.32 -3.51 1.07
C ASP A 366 -30.46 -2.31 0.10
N GLY A 367 -30.75 -2.56 -1.19
CA GLY A 367 -30.85 -1.51 -2.22
C GLY A 367 -29.56 -0.72 -2.53
N ARG A 368 -28.44 -1.00 -1.85
CA ARG A 368 -27.13 -0.37 -2.10
C ARG A 368 -26.30 -1.20 -3.07
N SER A 369 -26.08 -0.70 -4.28
CA SER A 369 -25.23 -1.35 -5.28
C SER A 369 -23.82 -1.63 -4.73
N LEU A 370 -23.43 -2.91 -4.68
CA LEU A 370 -22.06 -3.33 -4.40
C LEU A 370 -21.21 -3.10 -5.65
N TRP A 371 -20.40 -2.04 -5.64
CA TRP A 371 -19.41 -1.77 -6.68
C TRP A 371 -18.02 -2.21 -6.21
N GLY A 372 -17.42 -3.17 -6.90
CA GLY A 372 -16.05 -3.64 -6.64
C GLY A 372 -15.04 -2.62 -7.13
N HIS A 373 -14.81 -1.61 -6.30
CA HIS A 373 -13.66 -0.73 -6.40
C HIS A 373 -12.59 -1.23 -5.42
N LEU A 374 -11.33 -1.05 -5.80
CA LEU A 374 -10.21 -1.31 -4.90
C LEU A 374 -9.68 0.04 -4.40
N VAL A 375 -9.24 0.09 -3.15
CA VAL A 375 -8.47 1.22 -2.60
C VAL A 375 -7.04 1.10 -3.09
N LEU A 376 -6.84 1.26 -4.40
CA LEU A 376 -5.54 1.37 -5.03
C LEU A 376 -5.36 2.79 -5.52
N ARG A 377 -4.19 3.37 -5.22
CA ARG A 377 -3.86 4.71 -5.68
C ARG A 377 -3.40 4.69 -7.13
N GLY A 378 -3.68 5.77 -7.82
CA GLY A 378 -3.21 5.99 -9.19
C GLY A 378 -1.71 6.30 -9.23
N VAL A 379 -1.19 6.34 -10.46
CA VAL A 379 0.18 6.76 -10.74
C VAL A 379 0.21 8.27 -10.99
N GLU A 380 1.15 8.99 -10.36
CA GLU A 380 1.45 10.40 -10.63
C GLU A 380 2.76 10.49 -11.42
N ALA A 381 2.67 11.04 -12.63
CA ALA A 381 3.83 11.37 -13.45
C ALA A 381 3.57 12.68 -14.18
N ASP A 382 4.65 13.43 -14.46
CA ASP A 382 4.55 14.53 -15.40
C ASP A 382 4.48 13.97 -16.83
N LYS A 383 3.26 13.91 -17.37
CA LYS A 383 2.98 13.43 -18.72
C LYS A 383 3.59 14.32 -19.81
N ARG A 384 4.05 15.53 -19.50
CA ARG A 384 4.74 16.41 -20.45
C ARG A 384 6.21 16.00 -20.63
N LEU A 385 6.81 15.43 -19.59
CA LEU A 385 8.23 15.05 -19.56
C LEU A 385 8.43 13.54 -19.81
N LEU A 386 7.44 12.70 -19.49
CA LEU A 386 7.46 11.26 -19.79
C LEU A 386 6.65 10.93 -21.04
N GLN A 387 7.33 10.35 -22.04
CA GLN A 387 6.71 9.76 -23.22
C GLN A 387 6.67 8.23 -23.12
N LEU A 388 5.81 7.73 -22.23
CA LEU A 388 5.55 6.28 -22.14
C LEU A 388 4.47 5.88 -23.15
N SER A 389 4.71 4.77 -23.85
CA SER A 389 3.70 4.11 -24.68
C SER A 389 2.53 3.60 -23.83
N PRO A 390 1.34 3.34 -24.42
CA PRO A 390 0.22 2.75 -23.70
C PRO A 390 0.56 1.42 -23.02
N GLY A 391 1.44 0.61 -23.63
CA GLY A 391 1.90 -0.65 -23.06
C GLY A 391 2.78 -0.47 -21.83
N GLU A 392 3.70 0.50 -21.85
CA GLU A 392 4.54 0.84 -20.69
C GLU A 392 3.71 1.42 -19.56
N TRP A 393 2.73 2.28 -19.87
CA TRP A 393 1.76 2.77 -18.89
C TRP A 393 1.00 1.62 -18.22
N GLN A 394 0.53 0.66 -19.01
CA GLN A 394 -0.19 -0.49 -18.48
C GLN A 394 0.73 -1.38 -17.62
N TRP A 395 1.94 -1.67 -18.09
CA TRP A 395 2.94 -2.42 -17.33
C TRP A 395 3.28 -1.75 -16.00
N LEU A 396 3.47 -0.42 -16.00
CA LEU A 396 3.74 0.35 -14.81
C LEU A 396 2.59 0.27 -13.80
N GLN A 397 1.34 0.37 -14.27
CA GLN A 397 0.16 0.20 -13.43
C GLN A 397 0.09 -1.21 -12.80
N TYR A 398 0.50 -2.26 -13.54
CA TYR A 398 0.62 -3.61 -12.98
C TYR A 398 1.67 -3.68 -11.86
N GLN A 399 2.86 -3.10 -12.06
CA GLN A 399 3.92 -3.11 -11.04
C GLN A 399 3.55 -2.29 -9.81
N ALA A 400 3.02 -1.08 -10.00
CA ALA A 400 2.54 -0.21 -8.93
C ALA A 400 1.45 -0.91 -8.11
N SER A 401 0.46 -1.50 -8.78
CA SER A 401 -0.60 -2.28 -8.12
C SER A 401 -0.02 -3.46 -7.33
N GLY A 402 0.93 -4.20 -7.91
CA GLY A 402 1.64 -5.30 -7.24
C GLY A 402 2.35 -4.85 -5.97
N ALA A 403 3.08 -3.74 -6.03
CA ALA A 403 3.80 -3.19 -4.88
C ALA A 403 2.85 -2.82 -3.73
N VAL A 404 1.76 -2.09 -4.04
CA VAL A 404 0.76 -1.65 -3.05
C VAL A 404 0.02 -2.85 -2.44
N ILE A 405 -0.48 -3.77 -3.27
CA ILE A 405 -1.22 -4.96 -2.81
C ILE A 405 -0.33 -5.87 -1.96
N ALA A 406 0.95 -6.01 -2.31
CA ALA A 406 1.91 -6.76 -1.50
C ALA A 406 2.25 -6.05 -0.18
N ALA A 407 2.34 -4.72 -0.18
CA ALA A 407 2.53 -3.93 1.03
C ALA A 407 1.33 -4.07 2.00
N ALA A 408 0.11 -4.03 1.46
CA ALA A 408 -1.11 -4.30 2.23
C ALA A 408 -1.05 -5.67 2.93
N TRP A 409 -0.57 -6.70 2.23
CA TRP A 409 -0.46 -8.05 2.80
C TRP A 409 0.54 -8.09 3.95
N ARG A 410 1.73 -7.49 3.77
CA ARG A 410 2.75 -7.41 4.83
C ARG A 410 2.23 -6.68 6.06
N ARG A 411 1.57 -5.53 5.88
CA ARG A 411 0.95 -4.78 6.98
C ARG A 411 -0.10 -5.62 7.70
N SER A 412 -0.98 -6.27 6.95
CA SER A 412 -2.04 -7.12 7.50
C SER A 412 -1.48 -8.30 8.30
N MET A 413 -0.42 -8.93 7.81
CA MET A 413 0.28 -10.00 8.54
C MET A 413 1.00 -9.49 9.78
N ALA A 414 1.63 -8.31 9.73
CA ALA A 414 2.25 -7.69 10.89
C ALA A 414 1.20 -7.40 11.99
N ILE A 415 0.03 -6.87 11.61
CA ILE A 415 -1.09 -6.65 12.53
C ILE A 415 -1.58 -7.98 13.11
N ALA A 416 -1.75 -9.02 12.28
CA ALA A 416 -2.20 -10.33 12.74
C ALA A 416 -1.20 -10.97 13.73
N VAL A 417 0.10 -10.90 13.44
CA VAL A 417 1.16 -11.41 14.33
C VAL A 417 1.18 -10.62 15.64
N GLN A 418 1.09 -9.29 15.57
CA GLN A 418 1.07 -8.45 16.77
C GLN A 418 -0.18 -8.71 17.61
N SER A 419 -1.33 -8.90 16.98
CA SER A 419 -2.60 -9.24 17.63
C SER A 419 -2.52 -10.56 18.38
N ALA A 420 -1.97 -11.59 17.73
CA ALA A 420 -1.73 -12.89 18.37
C ALA A 420 -0.77 -12.76 19.57
N ARG A 421 0.30 -11.97 19.44
CA ARG A 421 1.28 -11.73 20.51
C ARG A 421 0.68 -10.97 21.70
N ASN A 422 -0.08 -9.92 21.42
CA ASN A 422 -0.71 -9.07 22.44
C ASN A 422 -1.94 -9.74 23.09
N GLY A 423 -2.41 -10.87 22.56
CA GLY A 423 -3.56 -11.59 23.09
C GLY A 423 -4.92 -10.98 22.74
N ILE A 424 -4.96 -9.97 21.86
CA ILE A 424 -6.19 -9.31 21.41
C ILE A 424 -6.19 -9.30 19.88
N ALA A 425 -7.16 -9.98 19.28
CA ALA A 425 -7.38 -9.95 17.84
C ALA A 425 -8.01 -8.61 17.46
N ASP A 426 -7.25 -7.78 16.73
CA ASP A 426 -7.75 -6.51 16.23
C ASP A 426 -8.18 -6.65 14.76
N TRP A 427 -9.49 -6.62 14.53
CA TRP A 427 -10.08 -6.49 13.18
C TRP A 427 -10.88 -5.20 13.01
N SER A 428 -10.65 -4.20 13.87
CA SER A 428 -11.23 -2.87 13.71
C SER A 428 -10.48 -2.03 12.67
N VAL A 429 -9.73 -2.67 11.77
CA VAL A 429 -9.07 -1.99 10.64
C VAL A 429 -10.14 -1.24 9.87
N ASP A 430 -10.01 0.09 9.83
CA ASP A 430 -10.85 0.96 9.03
C ASP A 430 -10.86 0.46 7.59
N GLU A 431 -12.03 0.49 6.94
CA GLU A 431 -12.11 0.21 5.50
C GLU A 431 -11.28 1.21 4.67
N HIS A 432 -10.78 2.27 5.31
CA HIS A 432 -9.92 3.31 4.76
C HIS A 432 -8.68 3.50 5.64
N PRO A 433 -7.72 2.57 5.62
CA PRO A 433 -6.54 2.70 6.47
C PRO A 433 -5.73 3.93 6.09
N ASP A 434 -4.98 4.46 7.07
CA ASP A 434 -3.85 5.36 6.84
C ASP A 434 -3.06 4.88 5.61
N PRO A 435 -2.63 5.81 4.75
CA PRO A 435 -1.98 5.48 3.48
C PRO A 435 -0.92 4.38 3.69
N LEU A 436 -1.09 3.26 2.97
CA LEU A 436 -0.06 2.23 2.93
C LEU A 436 1.26 2.90 2.50
N PRO A 437 2.41 2.60 3.13
CA PRO A 437 3.66 3.19 2.71
C PRO A 437 3.97 2.75 1.28
N GLU A 438 3.79 3.67 0.33
CA GLU A 438 4.05 3.43 -1.09
C GLU A 438 5.51 3.74 -1.39
N ASN A 439 6.36 2.78 -1.07
CA ASN A 439 7.80 2.91 -1.27
C ASN A 439 8.23 2.45 -2.67
N TRP A 440 7.54 2.88 -3.73
CA TRP A 440 7.93 2.57 -5.10
C TRP A 440 8.18 3.83 -5.92
N SER A 441 9.06 3.74 -6.92
CA SER A 441 9.32 4.79 -7.89
C SER A 441 9.74 4.15 -9.21
N ALA A 442 9.50 4.84 -10.32
CA ALA A 442 9.94 4.38 -11.62
C ALA A 442 10.58 5.51 -12.41
N ARG A 443 11.48 5.16 -13.34
CA ARG A 443 12.13 6.09 -14.24
C ARG A 443 12.36 5.42 -15.58
N GLN A 444 12.17 6.17 -16.66
CA GLN A 444 12.58 5.73 -17.99
C GLN A 444 14.10 5.91 -18.12
N GLY A 445 14.82 4.81 -18.31
CA GLY A 445 16.26 4.80 -18.55
C GLY A 445 16.60 4.37 -19.98
N PRO A 446 17.89 4.36 -20.35
CA PRO A 446 18.35 3.89 -21.67
C PRO A 446 17.93 2.45 -22.00
N ALA A 447 17.83 1.59 -20.97
CA ALA A 447 17.42 0.19 -21.08
C ALA A 447 15.90 -0.02 -21.02
N GLY A 448 15.10 1.05 -20.99
CA GLY A 448 13.64 1.01 -20.85
C GLY A 448 13.15 1.46 -19.47
N LEU A 449 11.87 1.22 -19.19
CA LEU A 449 11.24 1.63 -17.94
C LEU A 449 11.71 0.77 -16.77
N HIS A 450 12.36 1.41 -15.80
CA HIS A 450 12.85 0.79 -14.58
C HIS A 450 11.94 1.13 -13.41
N PHE A 451 11.44 0.10 -12.72
CA PHE A 451 10.60 0.22 -11.53
C PHE A 451 11.34 -0.34 -10.33
N VAL A 452 11.37 0.42 -9.25
CA VAL A 452 12.05 0.06 -8.00
C VAL A 452 11.07 0.17 -6.84
N ASN A 453 11.06 -0.83 -5.97
CA ASN A 453 10.32 -0.84 -4.72
C ASN A 453 11.27 -1.06 -3.54
N LEU A 454 11.34 -0.10 -2.60
CA LEU A 454 12.17 -0.15 -1.40
C LEU A 454 11.42 -0.77 -0.22
N MET A 455 11.83 -1.98 0.13
CA MET A 455 11.19 -2.83 1.13
C MET A 455 11.86 -2.70 2.49
N GLN A 456 11.09 -2.60 3.57
CA GLN A 456 11.65 -2.51 4.94
C GLN A 456 12.23 -3.85 5.44
N ASP A 457 11.68 -4.97 4.98
CA ASP A 457 12.13 -6.32 5.36
C ASP A 457 12.43 -7.16 4.11
N GLN A 458 13.47 -8.00 4.17
CA GLN A 458 13.71 -9.07 3.18
C GLN A 458 12.60 -10.13 3.18
N PHE A 459 11.76 -10.16 4.23
CA PHE A 459 10.77 -11.21 4.46
C PHE A 459 9.59 -11.12 3.48
N VAL A 460 9.79 -11.67 2.28
CA VAL A 460 8.74 -12.13 1.38
C VAL A 460 8.30 -13.55 1.84
N ASP A 461 7.65 -13.65 3.00
CA ASP A 461 7.18 -14.95 3.53
C ASP A 461 5.97 -15.53 2.75
N TRP A 462 5.44 -14.81 1.75
CA TRP A 462 4.32 -15.28 0.92
C TRP A 462 4.74 -16.22 -0.22
N ALA A 463 6.00 -16.10 -0.65
CA ALA A 463 6.63 -17.03 -1.56
C ALA A 463 7.73 -17.76 -0.80
N ARG A 464 7.36 -18.74 0.05
CA ARG A 464 8.26 -19.90 0.15
C ARG A 464 8.54 -20.28 -1.31
N PRO A 465 9.80 -20.23 -1.80
CA PRO A 465 10.09 -20.69 -3.14
C PRO A 465 9.44 -22.06 -3.21
N ARG A 466 8.42 -22.18 -4.07
CA ARG A 466 7.77 -23.47 -4.17
C ARG A 466 8.92 -24.42 -4.49
N PRO A 467 8.98 -25.60 -3.85
CA PRO A 467 9.86 -26.64 -4.35
C PRO A 467 9.68 -26.66 -5.87
N ASP A 468 10.78 -26.72 -6.60
CA ASP A 468 10.74 -26.66 -8.05
C ASP A 468 9.76 -27.72 -8.59
N LYS A 469 9.48 -27.67 -9.89
CA LYS A 469 8.52 -28.61 -10.49
C LYS A 469 8.90 -30.08 -10.21
N ALA A 470 10.19 -30.39 -10.06
CA ALA A 470 10.67 -31.73 -9.75
C ALA A 470 10.37 -32.12 -8.29
N ALA A 471 10.68 -31.26 -7.33
CA ALA A 471 10.41 -31.49 -5.92
C ALA A 471 8.89 -31.58 -5.62
N ARG A 472 8.04 -30.83 -6.33
CA ARG A 472 6.57 -31.00 -6.24
C ARG A 472 6.10 -32.36 -6.79
N ARG A 473 6.71 -32.83 -7.89
CA ARG A 473 6.41 -34.15 -8.45
C ARG A 473 6.85 -35.26 -7.50
N ALA A 474 8.04 -35.15 -6.92
CA ALA A 474 8.54 -36.09 -5.91
C ALA A 474 7.61 -36.17 -4.69
N GLN A 475 7.18 -35.04 -4.13
CA GLN A 475 6.21 -35.04 -3.03
C GLN A 475 4.84 -35.61 -3.42
N GLN A 476 4.39 -35.37 -4.65
CA GLN A 476 3.15 -35.96 -5.15
C GLN A 476 3.28 -37.48 -5.30
N GLN A 477 4.44 -37.97 -5.71
CA GLN A 477 4.75 -39.39 -5.83
C GLN A 477 4.76 -40.05 -4.44
N VAL A 478 5.50 -39.50 -3.47
CA VAL A 478 5.50 -40.00 -2.08
C VAL A 478 4.08 -40.09 -1.52
N ARG A 479 3.27 -39.04 -1.69
CA ARG A 479 1.85 -39.06 -1.27
C ARG A 479 0.97 -40.04 -2.05
N ALA A 480 1.32 -40.37 -3.29
CA ALA A 480 0.62 -41.38 -4.06
C ALA A 480 0.97 -42.78 -3.55
N ASP A 481 2.24 -43.00 -3.22
CA ASP A 481 2.75 -44.25 -2.68
C ASP A 481 2.24 -44.51 -1.25
N GLU A 482 2.26 -43.50 -0.37
CA GLU A 482 1.64 -43.56 0.97
C GLU A 482 0.14 -43.88 0.88
N ARG A 483 -0.60 -43.24 -0.04
CA ARG A 483 -2.04 -43.53 -0.24
C ARG A 483 -2.27 -44.95 -0.75
N ARG A 484 -1.38 -45.45 -1.62
CA ARG A 484 -1.44 -46.82 -2.14
C ARG A 484 -1.16 -47.83 -1.04
N GLN A 485 -0.13 -47.59 -0.23
CA GLN A 485 0.21 -48.44 0.91
C GLN A 485 -0.90 -48.45 1.95
N ALA A 486 -1.49 -47.30 2.28
CA ALA A 486 -2.63 -47.19 3.19
C ALA A 486 -3.91 -47.87 2.65
N MET A 487 -4.10 -47.90 1.32
CA MET A 487 -5.16 -48.69 0.69
C MET A 487 -4.88 -50.18 0.88
N GLN A 488 -3.68 -50.63 0.47
CA GLN A 488 -3.28 -52.04 0.51
C GLN A 488 -3.32 -52.61 1.93
N SER A 489 -2.77 -51.89 2.92
CA SER A 489 -2.80 -52.29 4.32
C SER A 489 -4.22 -52.45 4.86
N ALA A 490 -5.17 -51.73 4.28
CA ALA A 490 -6.52 -51.68 4.77
C ALA A 490 -7.43 -52.69 4.00
N CYS A 491 -7.10 -53.03 2.76
CA CYS A 491 -7.68 -54.12 1.99
C CYS A 491 -6.93 -55.46 2.16
N THR A 492 -6.38 -55.72 3.35
CA THR A 492 -5.77 -57.02 3.69
C THR A 492 -6.44 -57.65 4.90
N GLY A 493 -6.56 -58.98 4.87
CA GLY A 493 -7.16 -59.77 5.94
C GLY A 493 -8.70 -59.81 5.90
N PRO A 494 -9.31 -60.47 6.90
CA PRO A 494 -10.76 -60.69 6.95
C PRO A 494 -11.51 -59.38 7.19
N CYS A 495 -12.61 -59.21 6.45
CA CYS A 495 -13.44 -58.01 6.44
C CYS A 495 -14.92 -58.41 6.40
N LEU A 496 -15.74 -57.72 7.20
CA LEU A 496 -17.18 -57.92 7.16
C LEU A 496 -17.71 -57.32 5.86
N SER A 497 -18.33 -58.17 5.05
CA SER A 497 -18.64 -57.89 3.66
C SER A 497 -20.13 -58.07 3.42
N TRP A 498 -20.69 -57.20 2.59
CA TRP A 498 -22.08 -57.31 2.15
C TRP A 498 -22.17 -57.32 0.63
N SER A 499 -22.95 -58.24 0.07
CA SER A 499 -23.30 -58.24 -1.35
C SER A 499 -24.80 -58.55 -1.51
N PRO A 500 -25.41 -58.15 -2.65
CA PRO A 500 -26.80 -58.50 -2.94
C PRO A 500 -27.05 -60.01 -3.09
N ARG A 501 -26.00 -60.81 -3.36
CA ARG A 501 -26.10 -62.25 -3.63
C ARG A 501 -25.90 -63.11 -2.38
N GLU A 502 -24.97 -62.71 -1.52
CA GLU A 502 -24.52 -63.50 -0.36
C GLU A 502 -24.88 -62.86 0.98
N GLU A 503 -25.62 -61.74 0.95
CA GLU A 503 -25.92 -60.91 2.11
C GLU A 503 -24.65 -60.65 2.96
N TRP A 504 -24.70 -60.82 4.28
CA TRP A 504 -23.56 -60.61 5.17
C TRP A 504 -22.67 -61.85 5.26
N HIS A 505 -21.39 -61.67 4.95
CA HIS A 505 -20.39 -62.72 5.07
C HIS A 505 -19.04 -62.13 5.51
N VAL A 506 -18.17 -62.98 6.06
CA VAL A 506 -16.78 -62.60 6.37
C VAL A 506 -15.89 -63.23 5.32
N ALA A 507 -15.27 -62.39 4.50
CA ALA A 507 -14.34 -62.81 3.46
C ALA A 507 -13.04 -62.01 3.53
N ALA A 508 -12.05 -62.43 2.76
CA ALA A 508 -10.88 -61.59 2.53
C ALA A 508 -11.32 -60.24 1.94
N SER A 509 -10.69 -59.16 2.38
CA SER A 509 -10.96 -57.83 1.81
C SER A 509 -10.76 -57.83 0.29
N TRP A 510 -11.67 -57.20 -0.45
CA TRP A 510 -11.46 -57.05 -1.90
C TRP A 510 -10.30 -56.09 -2.16
N ALA A 511 -9.52 -56.39 -3.20
CA ALA A 511 -8.44 -55.55 -3.69
C ALA A 511 -8.81 -54.95 -5.07
N PRO A 512 -8.31 -53.76 -5.40
CA PRO A 512 -8.62 -53.11 -6.68
C PRO A 512 -8.01 -53.89 -7.86
N ALA A 513 -8.84 -54.27 -8.83
CA ALA A 513 -8.43 -55.06 -9.99
C ALA A 513 -7.37 -54.37 -10.88
N ASN A 514 -7.48 -53.03 -11.03
CA ASN A 514 -6.61 -52.25 -11.93
C ASN A 514 -5.71 -51.24 -11.18
N GLY A 515 -5.60 -51.36 -9.85
CA GLY A 515 -4.90 -50.37 -9.02
C GLY A 515 -5.54 -48.97 -9.00
N VAL A 516 -6.71 -48.80 -9.64
CA VAL A 516 -7.50 -47.57 -9.63
C VAL A 516 -8.43 -47.57 -8.42
N PHE A 517 -8.30 -46.55 -7.57
CA PHE A 517 -9.16 -46.37 -6.40
C PHE A 517 -9.35 -44.88 -6.11
N ARG A 518 -10.48 -44.54 -5.47
CA ARG A 518 -10.77 -43.17 -5.04
C ARG A 518 -11.16 -43.14 -3.56
N LEU A 519 -10.65 -42.14 -2.84
CA LEU A 519 -11.04 -41.85 -1.46
C LEU A 519 -12.19 -40.85 -1.45
N HIS A 520 -13.30 -41.22 -0.82
CA HIS A 520 -14.48 -40.38 -0.71
C HIS A 520 -14.94 -40.25 0.74
N ARG A 521 -15.73 -39.20 1.00
CA ARG A 521 -16.46 -39.04 2.26
C ARG A 521 -17.83 -39.67 2.10
N LEU A 522 -18.22 -40.54 3.03
CA LEU A 522 -19.54 -41.14 3.05
C LEU A 522 -20.53 -40.13 3.66
N LEU A 523 -21.42 -39.60 2.83
CA LEU A 523 -22.45 -38.64 3.23
C LEU A 523 -23.65 -39.35 3.87
N GLY A 524 -24.39 -38.64 4.74
CA GLY A 524 -25.61 -39.15 5.38
C GLY A 524 -25.47 -39.57 6.85
N PHE A 525 -24.41 -39.12 7.54
CA PHE A 525 -24.20 -39.26 8.98
C PHE A 525 -23.98 -37.85 9.55
N ALA A 526 -24.78 -37.42 10.53
CA ALA A 526 -24.62 -36.12 11.19
C ALA A 526 -23.34 -36.13 12.04
N ASP A 527 -22.60 -35.01 12.04
CA ASP A 527 -21.35 -34.75 12.78
C ASP A 527 -20.12 -35.64 12.49
N GLU A 528 -20.29 -36.72 11.72
CA GLU A 528 -19.21 -37.61 11.31
C GLU A 528 -19.06 -37.65 9.78
N ARG A 529 -17.81 -37.72 9.31
CA ARG A 529 -17.48 -37.81 7.88
C ARG A 529 -16.60 -39.01 7.60
N PRO A 530 -17.12 -40.25 7.77
CA PRO A 530 -16.34 -41.45 7.57
C PRO A 530 -15.79 -41.51 6.14
N LEU A 531 -14.52 -41.87 6.03
CA LEU A 531 -13.84 -41.99 4.75
C LEU A 531 -13.94 -43.42 4.25
N PHE A 532 -14.15 -43.59 2.95
CA PHE A 532 -14.22 -44.90 2.31
C PHE A 532 -13.47 -44.91 0.97
N TRP A 533 -12.92 -46.07 0.63
CA TRP A 533 -12.31 -46.36 -0.65
C TRP A 533 -13.37 -46.92 -1.60
N LEU A 534 -13.34 -46.48 -2.85
CA LEU A 534 -14.16 -47.00 -3.93
C LEU A 534 -13.23 -47.50 -5.04
N PHE A 535 -13.41 -48.74 -5.46
CA PHE A 535 -12.63 -49.37 -6.52
C PHE A 535 -13.42 -50.50 -7.20
N GLU A 536 -12.93 -50.92 -8.36
CA GLU A 536 -13.47 -52.07 -9.09
C GLU A 536 -12.82 -53.36 -8.60
N ALA A 537 -13.64 -54.38 -8.35
CA ALA A 537 -13.22 -55.73 -8.01
C ALA A 537 -14.32 -56.73 -8.37
N ASP A 538 -13.92 -57.92 -8.84
CA ASP A 538 -14.81 -59.05 -9.08
C ASP A 538 -16.04 -58.73 -9.96
N GLY A 539 -15.79 -58.09 -11.11
CA GLY A 539 -16.85 -57.73 -12.06
C GLY A 539 -17.81 -56.63 -11.60
N GLY A 540 -17.56 -55.98 -10.46
CA GLY A 540 -18.38 -54.90 -9.90
C GLY A 540 -17.57 -53.85 -9.14
N PHE A 541 -18.26 -53.11 -8.27
CA PHE A 541 -17.69 -52.01 -7.48
C PHE A 541 -17.75 -52.31 -5.99
N VAL A 542 -16.64 -52.06 -5.30
CA VAL A 542 -16.51 -52.22 -3.86
C VAL A 542 -16.35 -50.85 -3.20
N ALA A 543 -17.21 -50.59 -2.21
CA ALA A 543 -17.08 -49.46 -1.30
C ALA A 543 -16.64 -49.98 0.08
N ARG A 544 -15.44 -49.62 0.53
CA ARG A 544 -14.82 -50.15 1.76
C ARG A 544 -14.43 -49.01 2.71
N LEU A 545 -14.90 -49.05 3.96
CA LEU A 545 -14.57 -48.03 4.95
C LEU A 545 -13.07 -48.03 5.25
N ARG A 546 -12.48 -46.85 5.43
CA ARG A 546 -11.05 -46.70 5.68
C ARG A 546 -10.67 -47.24 7.06
N ASP A 547 -11.44 -46.82 8.07
CA ASP A 547 -11.12 -46.95 9.48
C ASP A 547 -11.85 -48.13 10.17
N LEU A 548 -12.78 -48.78 9.45
CA LEU A 548 -13.54 -49.94 9.92
C LEU A 548 -13.46 -51.05 8.86
N ARG A 549 -13.30 -52.30 9.29
CA ARG A 549 -13.27 -53.49 8.40
C ARG A 549 -14.68 -53.87 7.92
N LEU A 550 -15.27 -52.95 7.16
CA LEU A 550 -16.59 -53.07 6.58
C LEU A 550 -16.54 -52.66 5.11
N GLN A 551 -17.08 -53.51 4.24
CA GLN A 551 -17.12 -53.28 2.80
C GLN A 551 -18.44 -53.77 2.19
N ALA A 552 -18.83 -53.16 1.07
CA ALA A 552 -20.02 -53.53 0.32
C ALA A 552 -19.71 -53.60 -1.17
N TRP A 553 -20.17 -54.66 -1.82
CA TRP A 553 -20.05 -54.88 -3.26
C TRP A 553 -21.40 -54.63 -3.96
N ALA A 554 -21.37 -54.07 -5.17
CA ALA A 554 -22.53 -54.00 -6.06
C ALA A 554 -22.13 -53.82 -7.52
N GLU A 555 -23.07 -54.04 -8.44
CA GLU A 555 -22.87 -53.91 -9.89
C GLU A 555 -22.60 -52.46 -10.36
N SER A 556 -22.94 -51.46 -9.53
CA SER A 556 -22.67 -50.06 -9.83
C SER A 556 -22.05 -49.29 -8.65
N PRO A 557 -21.28 -48.21 -8.91
CA PRO A 557 -20.68 -47.40 -7.84
C PRO A 557 -21.71 -46.81 -6.89
N GLN A 558 -22.85 -46.36 -7.43
CA GLN A 558 -23.91 -45.76 -6.63
C GLN A 558 -24.56 -46.80 -5.71
N ALA A 559 -24.80 -48.01 -6.22
CA ALA A 559 -25.34 -49.11 -5.42
C ALA A 559 -24.36 -49.54 -4.32
N ALA A 560 -23.06 -49.63 -4.61
CA ALA A 560 -22.04 -50.00 -3.62
C ALA A 560 -21.94 -48.95 -2.49
N ILE A 561 -22.00 -47.66 -2.83
CA ILE A 561 -22.03 -46.58 -1.84
C ILE A 561 -23.30 -46.63 -0.98
N HIS A 562 -24.46 -46.86 -1.61
CA HIS A 562 -25.73 -46.97 -0.89
C HIS A 562 -25.72 -48.17 0.06
N ALA A 563 -25.29 -49.34 -0.43
CA ALA A 563 -25.09 -50.54 0.35
C ALA A 563 -24.16 -50.30 1.54
N LEU A 564 -23.02 -49.64 1.34
CA LEU A 564 -22.10 -49.29 2.43
C LEU A 564 -22.76 -48.39 3.49
N ARG A 565 -23.60 -47.42 3.10
CA ARG A 565 -24.35 -46.60 4.07
C ARG A 565 -25.30 -47.45 4.89
N THR A 566 -26.06 -48.32 4.24
CA THR A 566 -27.00 -49.23 4.91
C THR A 566 -26.27 -50.18 5.85
N CYS A 567 -25.15 -50.75 5.40
CA CYS A 567 -24.29 -51.63 6.18
C CYS A 567 -23.72 -50.93 7.41
N LEU A 568 -23.21 -49.69 7.27
CA LEU A 568 -22.69 -48.93 8.39
C LEU A 568 -23.77 -48.55 9.40
N ARG A 569 -24.98 -48.21 8.97
CA ARG A 569 -26.12 -47.97 9.88
C ARG A 569 -26.48 -49.23 10.67
N ARG A 570 -26.58 -50.38 9.99
CA ARG A 570 -26.89 -51.68 10.63
C ARG A 570 -25.78 -52.11 11.59
N HIS A 571 -24.52 -51.97 11.19
CA HIS A 571 -23.37 -52.25 12.05
C HIS A 571 -23.38 -51.38 13.32
N ARG A 572 -23.68 -50.08 13.19
CA ARG A 572 -23.77 -49.17 14.35
C ARG A 572 -24.96 -49.49 15.26
N ALA A 573 -26.08 -49.90 14.68
CA ALA A 573 -27.24 -50.34 15.45
C ALA A 573 -26.93 -51.59 16.27
N ALA A 574 -26.11 -52.50 15.75
CA ALA A 574 -25.75 -53.76 16.41
C ALA A 574 -24.58 -53.63 17.41
N TYR A 575 -23.58 -52.77 17.12
CA TYR A 575 -22.31 -52.74 17.87
C TYR A 575 -21.96 -51.35 18.47
N GLY A 576 -22.83 -50.35 18.32
CA GLY A 576 -22.58 -48.97 18.74
C GLY A 576 -21.61 -48.20 17.83
N PRO A 577 -21.48 -46.87 17.98
CA PRO A 577 -20.45 -46.09 17.30
C PRO A 577 -19.06 -46.39 17.87
N ALA A 578 -18.04 -46.45 17.01
CA ALA A 578 -16.65 -46.53 17.45
C ALA A 578 -16.29 -45.23 18.21
N VAL A 579 -16.01 -45.37 19.51
CA VAL A 579 -15.74 -44.25 20.44
C VAL A 579 -14.63 -43.34 19.90
N PRO A 580 -14.88 -42.03 19.67
CA PRO A 580 -13.81 -41.05 19.57
C PRO A 580 -13.30 -40.72 20.98
N ALA A 581 -11.98 -40.72 21.16
CA ALA A 581 -11.32 -40.33 22.41
C ALA A 581 -11.82 -38.96 22.89
N ARG A 582 -12.39 -38.95 24.10
CA ARG A 582 -12.90 -37.77 24.80
C ARG A 582 -11.72 -36.85 25.12
N LYS A 583 -11.75 -35.60 24.64
CA LYS A 583 -10.78 -34.57 25.06
C LYS A 583 -11.01 -34.26 26.55
N PRO A 584 -9.94 -34.14 27.37
CA PRO A 584 -10.09 -33.69 28.74
C PRO A 584 -10.51 -32.21 28.75
N ALA A 585 -11.56 -31.90 29.52
CA ALA A 585 -11.93 -30.54 29.85
C ALA A 585 -10.87 -29.98 30.81
N ALA A 586 -10.25 -28.85 30.44
CA ALA A 586 -9.39 -28.12 31.35
C ALA A 586 -10.28 -27.41 32.39
N VAL A 587 -10.01 -27.68 33.67
CA VAL A 587 -10.55 -26.94 34.81
C VAL A 587 -9.71 -25.68 34.96
N GLU A 588 -10.32 -24.50 34.84
CA GLU A 588 -9.66 -23.24 35.18
C GLU A 588 -9.65 -23.05 36.71
N PRO A 589 -8.52 -22.67 37.31
CA PRO A 589 -8.49 -22.28 38.72
C PRO A 589 -9.10 -20.89 38.90
N ALA A 590 -10.05 -20.76 39.83
CA ALA A 590 -10.60 -19.49 40.24
C ALA A 590 -9.52 -18.67 40.96
N VAL A 591 -8.97 -17.68 40.27
CA VAL A 591 -8.17 -16.62 40.89
C VAL A 591 -9.15 -15.55 41.36
N LEU A 592 -9.05 -15.17 42.64
CA LEU A 592 -9.75 -14.02 43.22
C LEU A 592 -9.31 -12.76 42.46
N CYS A 593 -10.14 -12.29 41.53
CA CYS A 593 -9.94 -11.03 40.82
C CYS A 593 -10.58 -9.88 41.60
N ASP A 594 -9.94 -8.71 41.56
CA ASP A 594 -10.48 -7.43 42.03
C ASP A 594 -11.85 -7.16 41.35
N ALA A 595 -12.82 -6.62 42.10
CA ALA A 595 -14.17 -6.31 41.60
C ALA A 595 -14.13 -5.44 40.33
N THR A 596 -13.15 -4.54 40.22
CA THR A 596 -12.99 -3.65 39.05
C THR A 596 -12.47 -4.36 37.80
N VAL A 597 -11.80 -5.51 37.95
CA VAL A 597 -11.39 -6.41 36.85
C VAL A 597 -12.56 -7.29 36.43
N GLN A 598 -13.35 -7.75 37.40
CA GLN A 598 -14.56 -8.53 37.17
C GLN A 598 -15.60 -7.73 36.37
N ASP A 599 -15.87 -6.47 36.76
CA ASP A 599 -16.77 -5.57 36.02
C ASP A 599 -16.33 -5.36 34.56
N ALA A 600 -15.01 -5.25 34.32
CA ALA A 600 -14.45 -5.07 32.98
C ALA A 600 -14.56 -6.36 32.14
N ALA A 601 -14.41 -7.52 32.77
CA ALA A 601 -14.60 -8.82 32.13
C ALA A 601 -16.06 -9.02 31.72
N GLU A 602 -17.00 -8.74 32.62
CA GLU A 602 -18.45 -8.83 32.40
C GLU A 602 -18.89 -7.88 31.28
N HIS A 603 -18.43 -6.63 31.31
CA HIS A 603 -18.70 -5.67 30.23
C HIS A 603 -18.20 -6.17 28.86
N CYS A 604 -17.01 -6.77 28.80
CA CYS A 604 -16.47 -7.34 27.57
C CYS A 604 -17.32 -8.53 27.08
N GLN A 605 -17.73 -9.42 27.99
CA GLN A 605 -18.57 -10.58 27.66
C GLN A 605 -19.97 -10.17 27.19
N ASP A 606 -20.54 -9.12 27.78
CA ASP A 606 -21.83 -8.56 27.37
C ASP A 606 -21.80 -8.00 25.96
N LEU A 607 -20.75 -7.26 25.61
CA LEU A 607 -20.57 -6.78 24.24
C LEU A 607 -20.40 -7.93 23.25
N VAL A 608 -19.65 -8.99 23.61
CA VAL A 608 -19.51 -10.19 22.77
C VAL A 608 -20.88 -10.86 22.55
N ARG A 609 -21.68 -10.99 23.61
CA ARG A 609 -23.02 -11.58 23.55
C ARG A 609 -23.96 -10.77 22.66
N GLN A 610 -24.01 -9.45 22.85
CA GLN A 610 -24.79 -8.54 22.00
C GLN A 610 -24.37 -8.62 20.52
N ALA A 611 -23.05 -8.67 20.26
CA ALA A 611 -22.53 -8.76 18.90
C ALA A 611 -22.90 -10.10 18.22
N LYS A 612 -22.93 -11.22 18.97
CA LYS A 612 -23.39 -12.52 18.48
C LYS A 612 -24.89 -12.51 18.17
N GLU A 613 -25.71 -12.01 19.11
CA GLU A 613 -27.18 -11.97 18.97
C GLU A 613 -27.60 -11.20 17.72
N HIS A 614 -26.93 -10.10 17.41
CA HIS A 614 -27.26 -9.25 16.25
C HIS A 614 -26.45 -9.56 15.00
N SER A 615 -25.60 -10.59 15.00
CA SER A 615 -24.68 -10.93 13.90
C SER A 615 -23.77 -9.78 13.42
N ARG A 616 -23.38 -8.88 14.35
CA ARG A 616 -22.64 -7.63 14.06
C ARG A 616 -21.12 -7.76 14.20
N PHE A 617 -20.52 -8.84 13.70
CA PHE A 617 -19.08 -9.10 13.85
C PHE A 617 -18.20 -7.94 13.36
N TRP A 618 -18.54 -7.33 12.21
CA TRP A 618 -17.74 -6.27 11.61
C TRP A 618 -17.94 -4.91 12.29
N GLU A 619 -19.18 -4.56 12.61
CA GLU A 619 -19.55 -3.27 13.21
C GLU A 619 -19.16 -3.17 14.69
N ALA A 620 -19.22 -4.30 15.42
CA ALA A 620 -18.89 -4.34 16.84
C ALA A 620 -17.37 -4.32 17.11
N ALA A 621 -16.52 -4.47 16.08
CA ALA A 621 -15.08 -4.64 16.22
C ALA A 621 -14.40 -3.52 17.06
N PRO A 622 -14.64 -2.22 16.82
CA PRO A 622 -13.97 -1.16 17.59
C PRO A 622 -14.31 -1.22 19.08
N GLY A 623 -15.60 -1.41 19.42
CA GLY A 623 -16.06 -1.51 20.79
C GLY A 623 -15.52 -2.74 21.53
N LEU A 624 -15.55 -3.90 20.86
CA LEU A 624 -15.03 -5.16 21.41
C LEU A 624 -13.52 -5.11 21.67
N VAL A 625 -12.73 -4.58 20.72
CA VAL A 625 -11.28 -4.44 20.87
C VAL A 625 -10.92 -3.49 22.00
N LEU A 626 -11.66 -2.37 22.14
CA LEU A 626 -11.46 -1.43 23.24
C LEU A 626 -11.79 -2.05 24.61
N ALA A 627 -12.92 -2.75 24.73
CA ALA A 627 -13.30 -3.44 25.96
C ALA A 627 -12.28 -4.52 26.36
N ALA A 628 -11.82 -5.33 25.40
CA ALA A 628 -10.78 -6.34 25.64
C ALA A 628 -9.44 -5.72 26.08
N ARG A 629 -9.04 -4.58 25.50
CA ARG A 629 -7.84 -3.83 25.91
C ARG A 629 -7.97 -3.31 27.34
N ALA A 630 -9.12 -2.76 27.69
CA ALA A 630 -9.37 -2.26 29.04
C ALA A 630 -9.31 -3.39 30.08
N TRP A 631 -9.92 -4.54 29.77
CA TRP A 631 -9.89 -5.70 30.66
C TRP A 631 -8.47 -6.26 30.86
N LEU A 632 -7.73 -6.58 29.79
CA LEU A 632 -6.36 -7.10 29.91
C LEU A 632 -5.38 -6.07 30.52
N GLY A 633 -5.62 -4.78 30.28
CA GLY A 633 -4.86 -3.70 30.89
C GLY A 633 -5.01 -3.65 32.42
N LYS A 634 -6.21 -3.91 32.94
CA LYS A 634 -6.45 -4.00 34.39
C LYS A 634 -5.85 -5.29 35.00
N GLN A 635 -6.00 -6.44 34.34
CA GLN A 635 -5.37 -7.70 34.79
C GLN A 635 -3.84 -7.60 34.93
N SER A 636 -3.17 -6.92 34.00
CA SER A 636 -1.70 -6.75 34.03
C SER A 636 -1.23 -5.88 35.20
N ARG A 637 -2.03 -4.88 35.60
CA ARG A 637 -1.74 -4.02 36.75
C ARG A 637 -1.86 -4.80 38.07
N ASP A 638 -2.88 -5.63 38.22
CA ASP A 638 -3.06 -6.46 39.43
C ASP A 638 -1.96 -7.51 39.58
N ALA A 639 -1.54 -8.14 38.48
CA ALA A 639 -0.42 -9.09 38.50
C ALA A 639 0.93 -8.44 38.90
N SER A 640 1.06 -7.12 38.74
CA SER A 640 2.24 -6.34 39.13
C SER A 640 2.27 -5.98 40.63
N HIS A 641 1.14 -6.15 41.34
CA HIS A 641 0.99 -5.84 42.77
C HIS A 641 1.06 -7.08 43.69
N LEU A 642 1.25 -8.28 43.14
CA LEU A 642 1.52 -9.47 43.94
C LEU A 642 2.97 -9.46 44.45
N PRO A 643 3.22 -9.62 45.77
CA PRO A 643 4.58 -9.67 46.29
C PRO A 643 5.31 -10.90 45.73
N ARG A 644 6.51 -10.68 45.17
CA ARG A 644 7.45 -11.77 44.89
C ARG A 644 7.79 -12.45 46.23
N GLU A 645 7.12 -13.56 46.54
CA GLU A 645 7.56 -14.46 47.61
C GLU A 645 8.96 -14.98 47.27
N GLY A 646 9.96 -14.39 47.92
CA GLY A 646 11.32 -14.88 47.92
C GLY A 646 11.39 -16.18 48.71
N THR A 647 11.83 -17.24 48.04
CA THR A 647 12.25 -18.49 48.65
C THR A 647 13.46 -18.21 49.56
N ARG A 648 13.21 -17.90 50.84
CA ARG A 648 14.23 -18.01 51.89
C ARG A 648 14.28 -19.46 52.37
N LEU A 649 15.24 -20.21 51.85
CA LEU A 649 15.71 -21.45 52.47
C LEU A 649 16.26 -21.10 53.86
N ARG A 650 15.54 -21.50 54.91
CA ARG A 650 16.09 -21.56 56.28
C ARG A 650 16.88 -22.87 56.39
N ALA A 651 18.20 -22.73 56.53
CA ALA A 651 19.02 -23.75 57.15
C ALA A 651 18.64 -23.86 58.63
N LYS A 652 18.48 -25.09 59.11
CA LYS A 652 18.64 -25.46 60.51
C LYS A 652 19.32 -26.83 60.53
N ASP A 653 20.43 -26.85 61.25
CA ASP A 653 21.06 -27.94 62.02
C ASP A 653 20.48 -29.34 61.88
#